data_AF-A0A6B0ZMI1-F1
#
_entry.id   AF-A0A6B0ZMI1-F1
#
_cell.length_a   1.000
_cell.length_b   1.000
_cell.length_c   1.000
_cell.angle_alpha   90.00
_cell.angle_beta   90.00
_cell.angle_gamma   90.00
#
_symmetry.space_group_name_H-M   'P 1'
#
loop_
_entity.id
_entity.type
_entity.pdbx_description
1 polymer ?
#
loop_
_entity_poly.entity_id
_entity_poly.type
_entity_poly.pdbx_seq_one_letter_code
_entity_poly.pdbx_strand_id
1 'polypeptide(L)'
;MTATESNRGYRLSDRFTNDYGTVFLTGIQAMARLPLEQLRADRAAGLNTAAFAAGYPGSPLGGLDSALERAVRESGETDVVLRPSVNEEHAATAVMGSQLAGSRPDARYDGIIGIWYGKAPGVDRASDAIRHAIFAGTDPTGGVVLLAGDDPSAKSSTLPSTSAGVLADLHIPVLYPGDPADVLELGRHAIAMSRATGLWVGMKIVANVADGSANVSLDPNRVNPQIPLHEGAPYQHRPDHRLLTPYTLDIEREIVEVRTNLALAYAELNHLNRVVVDSPDAWIGIISSGITYWEVREALAVIGLDSDEAISSAGIRMLRMGLPIPFNASTIRDFAAGLEEVFVIEEKTPNVESRAKDALYNTSHRPRVVGEYDEHDRRLIKSHGALHADDLVGPLRSRLARLGDRLTPEPPVRERIPLAVNRTPYFCSGCPHNRSTVTDPGTAVGAGIGCHTMILLGGEERYGDIAGLTCMGSEGTQWIGMAPFVETPHLIQNMGDGTFFHSGQLAMTAAIAAGVNITYKLLWNGAVAMTGGQNPTGGIPLDRVCRSLLAQGVVRIIITSDDPGRTRSLGLPSEVDVRDRTELADVQRELAKVSGVTVLIHDQRCAAELRRDRKRGKISPPQTQVAINHRVCEGCGHCAEVSNCLSVQPFDTPFGRKTTIDQDSCNVDLSCLEGDCPAFITITRPKRSRRRRASGRDELAVPPTPIPAPPESTGIDVNIHITGIGGTGVVTTGQLIGTAAMLDGSNVQGLDQIGLSQKAGPVVSDLRITTSGRSGSNRLGDRQADLLLAFDLLVAASATGLDAADAARTAVVGSRDVVPPGAKTAHPEIDMPTAEELLERVRAETRGDAQYWAGASDLAQALVGDAVGANVFVVGMAVQTGLLPVTPEALETAIELNGVAVELNTAAFRWGRWWVADQAMVETAAAGHSVPVPDDARTLDHDHSGVLGRKLGGRIDDLAEGDTVLAAALELFSAELVRFQNRAMAARYLDAVAEFAALERQVNPGSAALTAAVAAGLFKLTAYKDEYEVARLMLDSDGHAPAVAAAQPGDRLAWLLHPPTLRAMGRKSKIALSTARWRPLIALLAKGKRLRGTPFDPFGRAKVRREERRLPAEYLVALRQAVDGATGPEDLQSAQAIAEAADLVRGYEDIKLANIERFRAAINR
;
A
#
# COMPACT_ATOMS: atom_id res chain seq x y z
N MET A 1 14.95 29.55 -28.61
CA MET A 1 14.41 29.52 -27.22
C MET A 1 15.06 28.35 -26.54
N THR A 2 15.72 28.56 -25.41
CA THR A 2 16.21 27.45 -24.56
C THR A 2 15.00 26.71 -23.96
N ALA A 3 15.15 25.43 -23.61
CA ALA A 3 14.07 24.63 -23.00
C ALA A 3 13.47 25.29 -21.74
N THR A 4 14.28 26.06 -21.01
CA THR A 4 13.91 26.86 -19.84
C THR A 4 12.99 28.05 -20.14
N GLU A 5 13.03 28.65 -21.34
CA GLU A 5 12.10 29.72 -21.73
C GLU A 5 10.74 29.18 -22.21
N SER A 6 10.69 27.93 -22.70
CA SER A 6 9.46 27.24 -23.11
C SER A 6 8.54 26.88 -21.92
N ASN A 7 9.11 26.60 -20.74
CA ASN A 7 8.37 25.96 -19.65
C ASN A 7 7.74 26.91 -18.62
N ARG A 8 7.96 28.23 -18.70
CA ARG A 8 7.40 29.23 -17.75
C ARG A 8 5.87 29.38 -17.78
N GLY A 9 5.17 28.69 -18.69
CA GLY A 9 3.71 28.68 -18.81
C GLY A 9 3.06 27.30 -18.73
N TYR A 10 3.82 26.25 -18.37
CA TYR A 10 3.33 24.86 -18.36
C TYR A 10 2.16 24.67 -17.39
N ARG A 11 1.12 23.97 -17.84
CA ARG A 11 -0.02 23.52 -17.01
C ARG A 11 -0.08 22.00 -17.02
N LEU A 12 -0.57 21.41 -15.93
CA LEU A 12 -0.78 19.96 -15.86
C LEU A 12 -1.71 19.39 -16.95
N SER A 13 -2.61 20.20 -17.52
CA SER A 13 -3.46 19.83 -18.65
C SER A 13 -2.71 19.73 -19.97
N ASP A 14 -1.56 20.39 -20.09
CA ASP A 14 -0.74 20.44 -21.31
C ASP A 14 -0.25 19.06 -21.73
N ARG A 15 -0.12 18.16 -20.74
CA ARG A 15 0.12 16.73 -20.96
C ARG A 15 -0.92 16.07 -21.87
N PHE A 16 -2.12 16.63 -22.03
CA PHE A 16 -3.16 16.14 -22.94
C PHE A 16 -3.51 17.14 -24.04
N THR A 17 -3.30 18.45 -23.85
CA THR A 17 -3.69 19.48 -24.83
C THR A 17 -2.57 19.84 -25.80
N ASN A 18 -1.31 19.85 -25.38
CA ASN A 18 -0.21 20.29 -26.25
C ASN A 18 0.14 19.22 -27.28
N ASP A 19 0.52 19.69 -28.47
CA ASP A 19 1.00 18.87 -29.59
C ASP A 19 2.53 18.81 -29.67
N TYR A 20 3.21 19.83 -29.11
CA TYR A 20 4.66 19.98 -29.15
C TYR A 20 5.23 20.24 -27.74
N GLY A 21 6.52 19.97 -27.57
CA GLY A 21 7.27 20.25 -26.34
C GLY A 21 7.46 19.02 -25.46
N THR A 22 7.97 19.20 -24.24
CA THR A 22 8.24 18.09 -23.31
C THR A 22 7.19 18.05 -22.23
N VAL A 23 6.68 16.86 -21.92
CA VAL A 23 5.71 16.62 -20.85
C VAL A 23 6.13 15.45 -19.97
N PHE A 24 5.80 15.51 -18.68
CA PHE A 24 6.03 14.42 -17.75
C PHE A 24 4.77 13.55 -17.66
N LEU A 25 4.88 12.28 -18.06
CA LEU A 25 3.78 11.33 -18.14
C LEU A 25 4.09 10.06 -17.36
N THR A 26 3.07 9.51 -16.71
CA THR A 26 3.08 8.10 -16.32
C THR A 26 2.67 7.22 -17.49
N GLY A 27 2.96 5.91 -17.46
CA GLY A 27 2.51 4.97 -18.49
C GLY A 27 1.00 4.97 -18.68
N ILE A 28 0.23 5.00 -17.58
CA ILE A 28 -1.23 5.17 -17.62
C ILE A 28 -1.65 6.45 -18.36
N GLN A 29 -0.97 7.57 -18.13
CA GLN A 29 -1.30 8.84 -18.78
C GLN A 29 -0.90 8.83 -20.27
N ALA A 30 0.19 8.16 -20.62
CA ALA A 30 0.57 7.92 -22.01
C ALA A 30 -0.50 7.11 -22.76
N MET A 31 -0.98 6.00 -22.18
CA MET A 31 -2.09 5.22 -22.75
C MET A 31 -3.38 6.04 -22.88
N ALA A 32 -3.69 6.89 -21.91
CA ALA A 32 -4.87 7.76 -21.97
C ALA A 32 -4.74 8.87 -23.04
N ARG A 33 -3.52 9.29 -23.35
CA ARG A 33 -3.21 10.28 -24.39
C ARG A 33 -3.24 9.70 -25.81
N LEU A 34 -2.91 8.42 -25.98
CA LEU A 34 -2.84 7.75 -27.28
C LEU A 34 -4.08 7.98 -28.20
N PRO A 35 -5.34 7.81 -27.76
CA PRO A 35 -6.49 8.08 -28.63
C PRO A 35 -6.56 9.54 -29.09
N LEU A 36 -6.18 10.50 -28.24
CA LEU A 36 -6.16 11.92 -28.60
C LEU A 36 -5.12 12.20 -29.68
N GLU A 37 -3.92 11.64 -29.55
CA GLU A 37 -2.88 11.78 -30.56
C GLU A 37 -3.29 11.12 -31.88
N GLN A 38 -3.96 9.96 -31.83
CA GLN A 38 -4.48 9.33 -33.04
C GLN A 38 -5.48 10.22 -33.78
N LEU A 39 -6.51 10.69 -33.08
CA LEU A 39 -7.53 11.54 -33.67
C LEU A 39 -6.98 12.85 -34.25
N ARG A 40 -5.96 13.43 -33.62
CA ARG A 40 -5.30 14.64 -34.15
C ARG A 40 -4.59 14.37 -35.47
N ALA A 41 -3.83 13.28 -35.57
CA ALA A 41 -3.17 12.96 -36.83
C ALA A 41 -4.17 12.55 -37.93
N ASP A 42 -5.25 11.84 -37.57
CA ASP A 42 -6.29 11.46 -38.52
C ASP A 42 -6.98 12.72 -39.10
N ARG A 43 -7.30 13.71 -38.26
CA ARG A 43 -7.82 15.01 -38.71
C ARG A 43 -6.82 15.77 -39.58
N ALA A 44 -5.53 15.74 -39.24
CA ALA A 44 -4.48 16.33 -40.06
C ALA A 44 -4.36 15.63 -41.44
N ALA A 45 -4.67 14.33 -41.50
CA ALA A 45 -4.75 13.56 -42.74
C ALA A 45 -6.11 13.68 -43.46
N GLY A 46 -7.05 14.48 -42.94
CA GLY A 46 -8.37 14.72 -43.54
C GLY A 46 -9.41 13.64 -43.26
N LEU A 47 -9.19 12.76 -42.28
CA LEU A 47 -10.13 11.72 -41.86
C LEU A 47 -11.03 12.19 -40.72
N ASN A 48 -12.29 11.75 -40.74
CA ASN A 48 -13.27 11.95 -39.68
C ASN A 48 -13.44 10.66 -38.86
N THR A 49 -12.51 10.42 -37.93
CA THR A 49 -12.48 9.22 -37.07
C THR A 49 -12.98 9.51 -35.66
N ALA A 50 -13.38 8.46 -34.95
CA ALA A 50 -13.67 8.47 -33.51
C ALA A 50 -12.87 7.39 -32.78
N ALA A 51 -12.86 7.40 -31.45
CA ALA A 51 -12.28 6.34 -30.63
C ALA A 51 -13.31 5.74 -29.67
N PHE A 52 -13.24 4.43 -29.45
CA PHE A 52 -14.05 3.68 -28.49
C PHE A 52 -13.13 2.89 -27.56
N ALA A 53 -13.23 3.14 -26.25
CA ALA A 53 -12.44 2.41 -25.25
C ALA A 53 -13.36 1.65 -24.29
N ALA A 54 -13.08 0.36 -24.11
CA ALA A 54 -13.78 -0.51 -23.19
C ALA A 54 -12.84 -1.57 -22.59
N GLY A 55 -13.05 -1.87 -21.32
CA GLY A 55 -12.24 -2.83 -20.56
C GLY A 55 -12.79 -3.00 -19.15
N TYR A 56 -12.04 -3.69 -18.30
CA TYR A 56 -12.33 -3.80 -16.88
C TYR A 56 -11.09 -3.40 -16.06
N PRO A 57 -11.24 -2.61 -14.98
CA PRO A 57 -10.10 -2.12 -14.21
C PRO A 57 -9.39 -3.25 -13.47
N GLY A 58 -8.09 -3.37 -13.68
CA GLY A 58 -7.23 -4.31 -12.96
C GLY A 58 -5.78 -3.86 -12.99
N SER A 59 -5.07 -3.98 -11.87
CA SER A 59 -3.64 -3.65 -11.78
C SER A 59 -2.82 -4.47 -12.79
N PRO A 60 -1.85 -3.87 -13.50
CA PRO A 60 -1.34 -2.51 -13.35
C PRO A 60 -2.14 -1.43 -14.12
N LEU A 61 -3.17 -1.80 -14.90
CA LEU A 61 -4.02 -0.87 -15.67
C LEU A 61 -5.18 -0.28 -14.88
N GLY A 62 -5.21 -0.46 -13.56
CA GLY A 62 -6.37 -0.15 -12.71
C GLY A 62 -6.81 1.32 -12.78
N GLY A 63 -5.90 2.26 -13.03
CA GLY A 63 -6.20 3.69 -13.13
C GLY A 63 -6.59 4.19 -14.53
N LEU A 64 -6.59 3.34 -15.56
CA LEU A 64 -6.71 3.77 -16.96
C LEU A 64 -8.06 4.44 -17.28
N ASP A 65 -9.16 3.92 -16.73
CA ASP A 65 -10.50 4.51 -16.89
C ASP A 65 -10.54 5.99 -16.47
N SER A 66 -10.09 6.25 -15.25
CA SER A 66 -10.07 7.60 -14.68
C SER A 66 -9.09 8.52 -15.43
N ALA A 67 -8.00 7.96 -15.96
CA ALA A 67 -7.05 8.70 -16.76
C ALA A 67 -7.63 9.08 -18.14
N LEU A 68 -8.33 8.16 -18.81
CA LEU A 68 -9.06 8.42 -20.06
C LEU A 68 -10.14 9.47 -19.86
N GLU A 69 -10.98 9.34 -18.83
CA GLU A 69 -12.01 10.34 -18.50
C GLU A 69 -11.41 11.72 -18.24
N ARG A 70 -10.25 11.77 -17.58
CA ARG A 70 -9.52 13.01 -17.33
C ARG A 70 -8.96 13.58 -18.63
N ALA A 71 -8.31 12.77 -19.45
CA ALA A 71 -7.71 13.19 -20.71
C ALA A 71 -8.76 13.77 -21.66
N VAL A 72 -9.91 13.10 -21.81
CA VAL A 72 -11.05 13.58 -22.63
C VAL A 72 -11.62 14.89 -22.09
N ARG A 73 -11.82 15.00 -20.78
CA ARG A 73 -12.35 16.22 -20.15
C ARG A 73 -11.40 17.41 -20.27
N GLU A 74 -10.10 17.19 -20.06
CA GLU A 74 -9.07 18.24 -20.10
C GLU A 74 -8.74 18.66 -21.53
N SER A 75 -8.78 17.74 -22.50
CA SER A 75 -8.58 18.06 -23.92
C SER A 75 -9.79 18.70 -24.58
N GLY A 76 -10.99 18.50 -24.02
CA GLY A 76 -12.25 18.93 -24.63
C GLY A 76 -12.68 18.07 -25.83
N GLU A 77 -12.05 16.91 -26.02
CA GLU A 77 -12.36 16.00 -27.11
C GLU A 77 -13.75 15.36 -26.94
N THR A 78 -14.55 15.34 -28.00
CA THR A 78 -15.91 14.79 -27.97
C THR A 78 -16.07 13.49 -28.75
N ASP A 79 -15.11 13.16 -29.63
CA ASP A 79 -15.14 11.97 -30.48
C ASP A 79 -14.48 10.73 -29.82
N VAL A 80 -14.34 10.75 -28.49
CA VAL A 80 -13.86 9.62 -27.70
C VAL A 80 -15.00 9.10 -26.82
N VAL A 81 -15.44 7.87 -27.08
CA VAL A 81 -16.50 7.19 -26.34
C VAL A 81 -15.88 6.20 -25.35
N LEU A 82 -16.00 6.51 -24.06
CA LEU A 82 -15.56 5.64 -22.98
C LEU A 82 -16.73 4.80 -22.46
N ARG A 83 -16.59 3.47 -22.48
CA ARG A 83 -17.57 2.52 -21.95
C ARG A 83 -16.86 1.40 -21.19
N PRO A 84 -16.42 1.65 -19.93
CA PRO A 84 -15.98 0.57 -19.05
C PRO A 84 -17.05 -0.53 -18.99
N SER A 85 -16.63 -1.78 -19.09
CA SER A 85 -17.51 -2.94 -19.16
C SER A 85 -17.68 -3.58 -17.79
N VAL A 86 -18.66 -4.48 -17.66
CA VAL A 86 -18.82 -5.30 -16.44
C VAL A 86 -17.68 -6.30 -16.31
N ASN A 87 -17.13 -6.79 -17.42
CA ASN A 87 -15.98 -7.69 -17.47
C ASN A 87 -15.22 -7.56 -18.80
N GLU A 88 -14.09 -8.25 -18.90
CA GLU A 88 -13.15 -8.18 -20.02
C GLU A 88 -13.69 -8.84 -21.31
N GLU A 89 -14.46 -9.92 -21.21
CA GLU A 89 -15.06 -10.61 -22.36
C GLU A 89 -16.10 -9.71 -23.07
N HIS A 90 -17.00 -9.07 -22.32
CA HIS A 90 -17.98 -8.14 -22.89
C HIS A 90 -17.33 -6.86 -23.40
N ALA A 91 -16.20 -6.44 -22.81
CA ALA A 91 -15.40 -5.35 -23.37
C ALA A 91 -14.84 -5.72 -24.74
N ALA A 92 -14.30 -6.94 -24.91
CA ALA A 92 -13.78 -7.42 -26.19
C ALA A 92 -14.89 -7.46 -27.25
N THR A 93 -16.07 -8.00 -26.92
CA THR A 93 -17.24 -7.98 -27.80
C THR A 93 -17.68 -6.56 -28.17
N ALA A 94 -17.65 -5.61 -27.23
CA ALA A 94 -18.02 -4.22 -27.50
C ALA A 94 -17.02 -3.53 -28.44
N VAL A 95 -15.72 -3.77 -28.26
CA VAL A 95 -14.67 -3.27 -29.16
C VAL A 95 -14.81 -3.88 -30.55
N MET A 96 -15.07 -5.18 -30.67
CA MET A 96 -15.41 -5.82 -31.96
C MET A 96 -16.61 -5.13 -32.62
N GLY A 97 -17.66 -4.82 -31.86
CA GLY A 97 -18.83 -4.10 -32.34
C GLY A 97 -18.51 -2.71 -32.93
N SER A 98 -17.52 -2.01 -32.36
CA SER A 98 -17.05 -0.73 -32.90
C SER A 98 -16.44 -0.85 -34.30
N GLN A 99 -15.80 -1.98 -34.60
CA GLN A 99 -15.21 -2.24 -35.91
C GLN A 99 -16.28 -2.59 -36.94
N LEU A 100 -17.27 -3.40 -36.55
CA LEU A 100 -18.41 -3.73 -37.39
C LEU A 100 -19.28 -2.50 -37.71
N ALA A 101 -19.29 -1.48 -36.86
CA ALA A 101 -20.04 -0.25 -37.10
C ALA A 101 -19.60 0.49 -38.38
N GLY A 102 -18.32 0.44 -38.75
CA GLY A 102 -17.80 1.06 -39.98
C GLY A 102 -18.38 0.44 -41.26
N SER A 103 -18.82 -0.82 -41.20
CA SER A 103 -19.45 -1.50 -42.34
C SER A 103 -20.92 -1.12 -42.55
N ARG A 104 -21.51 -0.33 -41.65
CA ARG A 104 -22.93 0.02 -41.73
C ARG A 104 -23.19 1.23 -42.63
N PRO A 105 -24.30 1.25 -43.40
CA PRO A 105 -24.66 2.40 -44.23
C PRO A 105 -24.91 3.71 -43.48
N ASP A 106 -25.22 3.62 -42.18
CA ASP A 106 -25.51 4.73 -41.27
C ASP A 106 -24.32 5.10 -40.36
N ALA A 107 -23.09 4.65 -40.70
CA ALA A 107 -21.88 5.02 -39.98
C ALA A 107 -21.66 6.55 -40.01
N ARG A 108 -21.36 7.11 -38.84
CA ARG A 108 -21.15 8.56 -38.65
C ARG A 108 -19.70 9.04 -38.87
N TYR A 109 -18.76 8.10 -38.82
CA TYR A 109 -17.32 8.33 -38.87
C TYR A 109 -16.71 7.40 -39.92
N ASP A 110 -15.58 7.80 -40.50
CA ASP A 110 -14.87 7.02 -41.51
C ASP A 110 -14.26 5.73 -40.93
N GLY A 111 -13.97 5.74 -39.63
CA GLY A 111 -13.51 4.60 -38.86
C GLY A 111 -13.51 4.89 -37.36
N ILE A 112 -13.53 3.83 -36.55
CA ILE A 112 -13.54 3.92 -35.09
C ILE A 112 -12.33 3.16 -34.55
N ILE A 113 -11.44 3.87 -33.86
CA ILE A 113 -10.28 3.26 -33.19
C ILE A 113 -10.78 2.52 -31.96
N GLY A 114 -10.64 1.20 -31.95
CA GLY A 114 -11.00 0.36 -30.81
C GLY A 114 -9.83 0.24 -29.81
N ILE A 115 -10.08 0.49 -28.54
CA ILE A 115 -9.11 0.27 -27.46
C ILE A 115 -9.72 -0.71 -26.46
N TRP A 116 -9.14 -1.90 -26.38
CA TRP A 116 -9.43 -2.85 -25.33
C TRP A 116 -8.36 -2.79 -24.26
N TYR A 117 -8.72 -2.93 -22.99
CA TYR A 117 -7.76 -3.08 -21.90
C TYR A 117 -8.23 -4.07 -20.83
N GLY A 118 -7.27 -4.79 -20.27
CA GLY A 118 -7.48 -5.73 -19.18
C GLY A 118 -6.15 -6.23 -18.64
N LYS A 119 -6.14 -6.73 -17.40
CA LYS A 119 -4.95 -7.39 -16.85
C LYS A 119 -4.77 -8.79 -17.47
N ALA A 120 -3.61 -9.42 -17.29
CA ALA A 120 -3.32 -10.73 -17.87
C ALA A 120 -4.42 -11.80 -17.66
N PRO A 121 -4.92 -12.05 -16.42
CA PRO A 121 -6.04 -12.97 -16.22
C PRO A 121 -7.34 -12.58 -16.95
N GLY A 122 -7.51 -11.29 -17.25
CA GLY A 122 -8.61 -10.78 -18.08
C GLY A 122 -8.45 -11.15 -19.55
N VAL A 123 -7.21 -11.21 -20.06
CA VAL A 123 -6.90 -11.76 -21.40
C VAL A 123 -7.25 -13.25 -21.44
N ASP A 124 -6.84 -14.02 -20.42
CA ASP A 124 -7.16 -15.45 -20.32
C ASP A 124 -8.68 -15.68 -20.37
N ARG A 125 -9.42 -14.90 -19.56
CA ARG A 125 -10.88 -14.95 -19.48
C ARG A 125 -11.56 -14.54 -20.79
N ALA A 126 -11.08 -13.49 -21.46
CA ALA A 126 -11.69 -12.93 -22.66
C ALA A 126 -11.25 -13.60 -23.97
N SER A 127 -10.37 -14.61 -23.90
CA SER A 127 -9.72 -15.24 -25.07
C SER A 127 -10.70 -15.69 -26.15
N ASP A 128 -11.85 -16.27 -25.79
CA ASP A 128 -12.88 -16.66 -26.77
C ASP A 128 -13.50 -15.46 -27.50
N ALA A 129 -13.90 -14.42 -26.75
CA ALA A 129 -14.45 -13.19 -27.33
C ALA A 129 -13.42 -12.47 -28.22
N ILE A 130 -12.15 -12.46 -27.81
CA ILE A 130 -11.04 -11.91 -28.59
C ILE A 130 -10.82 -12.73 -29.87
N ARG A 131 -10.88 -14.07 -29.81
CA ARG A 131 -10.74 -14.93 -31.00
C ARG A 131 -11.80 -14.64 -32.04
N HIS A 132 -13.06 -14.49 -31.61
CA HIS A 132 -14.15 -14.08 -32.51
C HIS A 132 -13.88 -12.71 -33.13
N ALA A 133 -13.34 -11.77 -32.36
CA ALA A 133 -13.04 -10.44 -32.85
C ALA A 133 -11.90 -10.41 -33.89
N ILE A 134 -10.89 -11.26 -33.73
CA ILE A 134 -9.78 -11.39 -34.68
C ILE A 134 -10.25 -11.99 -36.00
N PHE A 135 -11.08 -13.03 -35.93
CA PHE A 135 -11.70 -13.61 -37.13
C PHE A 135 -12.59 -12.57 -37.83
N ALA A 136 -13.36 -11.79 -37.07
CA ALA A 136 -14.11 -10.71 -37.68
C ALA A 136 -13.21 -9.63 -38.29
N GLY A 137 -12.03 -9.38 -37.73
CA GLY A 137 -11.09 -8.38 -38.22
C GLY A 137 -11.45 -6.95 -37.83
N THR A 138 -10.68 -5.99 -38.34
CA THR A 138 -10.79 -4.56 -38.01
C THR A 138 -11.24 -3.73 -39.20
N ASP A 139 -11.73 -2.52 -38.93
CA ASP A 139 -12.01 -1.53 -39.95
C ASP A 139 -10.71 -0.87 -40.44
N PRO A 140 -10.49 -0.70 -41.77
CA PRO A 140 -9.25 -0.16 -42.33
C PRO A 140 -8.94 1.28 -41.92
N THR A 141 -9.95 2.04 -41.48
CA THR A 141 -9.81 3.42 -40.97
C THR A 141 -9.96 3.50 -39.46
N GLY A 142 -10.47 2.44 -38.82
CA GLY A 142 -10.58 2.30 -37.37
C GLY A 142 -9.31 1.74 -36.74
N GLY A 143 -9.06 0.46 -36.93
CA GLY A 143 -8.01 -0.32 -36.25
C GLY A 143 -8.33 -0.59 -34.77
N VAL A 144 -7.64 -1.57 -34.18
CA VAL A 144 -7.79 -1.97 -32.76
C VAL A 144 -6.45 -2.14 -32.08
N VAL A 145 -6.35 -1.60 -30.87
CA VAL A 145 -5.24 -1.84 -29.92
C VAL A 145 -5.75 -2.55 -28.67
N LEU A 146 -5.10 -3.66 -28.33
CA LEU A 146 -5.32 -4.44 -27.12
C LEU A 146 -4.22 -4.14 -26.10
N LEU A 147 -4.57 -3.54 -24.96
CA LEU A 147 -3.63 -3.24 -23.87
C LEU A 147 -3.68 -4.37 -22.81
N ALA A 148 -2.67 -5.25 -22.82
CA ALA A 148 -2.57 -6.37 -21.88
C ALA A 148 -1.68 -6.00 -20.67
N GLY A 149 -2.29 -5.87 -19.49
CA GLY A 149 -1.61 -5.53 -18.24
C GLY A 149 -0.98 -6.73 -17.55
N ASP A 150 0.32 -6.94 -17.74
CA ASP A 150 1.07 -8.08 -17.20
C ASP A 150 1.70 -7.77 -15.83
N ASP A 151 1.66 -8.74 -14.92
CA ASP A 151 2.29 -8.68 -13.58
C ASP A 151 3.14 -9.96 -13.36
N PRO A 152 4.37 -10.01 -13.91
CA PRO A 152 5.23 -11.18 -13.84
C PRO A 152 5.71 -11.50 -12.41
N SER A 153 5.64 -10.52 -11.50
CA SER A 153 6.02 -10.68 -10.08
C SER A 153 4.84 -10.93 -9.14
N ALA A 154 3.60 -10.89 -9.63
CA ALA A 154 2.39 -10.96 -8.82
C ALA A 154 2.38 -9.97 -7.65
N LYS A 155 2.91 -8.75 -7.85
CA LYS A 155 2.95 -7.70 -6.80
C LYS A 155 1.54 -7.30 -6.37
N SER A 156 0.61 -7.33 -7.33
CA SER A 156 -0.79 -6.91 -7.17
C SER A 156 -1.79 -7.95 -7.70
N SER A 157 -1.29 -9.03 -8.31
CA SER A 157 -2.06 -10.14 -8.85
C SER A 157 -2.02 -11.37 -7.95
N THR A 158 -3.03 -12.23 -8.06
CA THR A 158 -3.06 -13.52 -7.35
C THR A 158 -2.08 -14.54 -7.92
N LEU A 159 -1.67 -14.38 -9.18
CA LEU A 159 -0.77 -15.28 -9.90
C LEU A 159 0.26 -14.50 -10.72
N PRO A 160 1.53 -14.95 -10.77
CA PRO A 160 2.53 -14.42 -11.69
C PRO A 160 2.11 -14.70 -13.14
N SER A 161 1.84 -13.67 -13.93
CA SER A 161 1.16 -13.83 -15.23
C SER A 161 1.85 -13.06 -16.37
N THR A 162 1.70 -13.59 -17.59
CA THR A 162 2.19 -13.01 -18.84
C THR A 162 1.21 -13.35 -19.95
N SER A 163 0.84 -12.39 -20.78
CA SER A 163 -0.14 -12.62 -21.86
C SER A 163 0.50 -13.01 -23.19
N ALA A 164 1.82 -12.94 -23.35
CA ALA A 164 2.50 -13.12 -24.63
C ALA A 164 2.14 -14.44 -25.35
N GLY A 165 2.13 -15.57 -24.63
CA GLY A 165 1.82 -16.87 -25.22
C GLY A 165 0.36 -16.98 -25.69
N VAL A 166 -0.58 -16.47 -24.91
CA VAL A 166 -2.02 -16.47 -25.26
C VAL A 166 -2.29 -15.55 -26.45
N LEU A 167 -1.68 -14.37 -26.49
CA LEU A 167 -1.82 -13.44 -27.62
C LEU A 167 -1.23 -14.03 -28.91
N ALA A 168 -0.11 -14.76 -28.82
CA ALA A 168 0.46 -15.47 -29.97
C ALA A 168 -0.50 -16.55 -30.52
N ASP A 169 -1.11 -17.35 -29.64
CA ASP A 169 -2.12 -18.36 -30.01
C ASP A 169 -3.38 -17.76 -30.65
N LEU A 170 -3.70 -16.52 -30.28
CA LEU A 170 -4.80 -15.76 -30.88
C LEU A 170 -4.44 -15.13 -32.24
N HIS A 171 -3.19 -15.24 -32.72
CA HIS A 171 -2.68 -14.53 -33.91
C HIS A 171 -2.62 -13.00 -33.77
N ILE A 172 -2.46 -12.49 -32.55
CA ILE A 172 -2.28 -11.05 -32.29
C ILE A 172 -0.79 -10.70 -32.38
N PRO A 173 -0.39 -9.76 -33.26
CA PRO A 173 0.93 -9.13 -33.16
C PRO A 173 1.08 -8.40 -31.83
N VAL A 174 2.14 -8.67 -31.07
CA VAL A 174 2.40 -8.10 -29.75
C VAL A 174 3.59 -7.17 -29.81
N LEU A 175 3.32 -5.89 -29.58
CA LEU A 175 4.33 -4.86 -29.34
C LEU A 175 4.68 -4.83 -27.86
N TYR A 176 5.95 -4.54 -27.54
CA TYR A 176 6.40 -4.52 -26.15
C TYR A 176 7.11 -3.19 -25.83
N PRO A 177 6.40 -2.20 -25.27
CA PRO A 177 7.01 -0.96 -24.79
C PRO A 177 7.89 -1.20 -23.57
N GLY A 178 8.95 -0.39 -23.44
CA GLY A 178 9.84 -0.35 -22.29
C GLY A 178 9.65 0.86 -21.38
N ASP A 179 9.01 1.94 -21.85
CA ASP A 179 8.74 3.14 -21.06
C ASP A 179 7.46 3.89 -21.55
N PRO A 180 7.02 4.96 -20.86
CA PRO A 180 5.86 5.75 -21.30
C PRO A 180 6.00 6.41 -22.68
N ALA A 181 7.22 6.68 -23.16
CA ALA A 181 7.41 7.22 -24.50
C ALA A 181 7.11 6.12 -25.53
N ASP A 182 7.67 4.91 -25.38
CA ASP A 182 7.41 3.77 -26.25
C ASP A 182 5.91 3.46 -26.36
N VAL A 183 5.14 3.62 -25.27
CA VAL A 183 3.67 3.40 -25.28
C VAL A 183 2.98 4.23 -26.36
N LEU A 184 3.40 5.49 -26.55
CA LEU A 184 2.82 6.36 -27.57
C LEU A 184 3.37 6.04 -28.98
N GLU A 185 4.67 5.72 -29.12
CA GLU A 185 5.28 5.40 -30.43
C GLU A 185 4.75 4.08 -30.97
N LEU A 186 4.88 3.02 -30.16
CA LEU A 186 4.40 1.70 -30.51
C LEU A 186 2.87 1.69 -30.56
N GLY A 187 2.17 2.46 -29.73
CA GLY A 187 0.71 2.59 -29.79
C GLY A 187 0.21 3.15 -31.14
N ARG A 188 0.89 4.19 -31.67
CA ARG A 188 0.63 4.72 -33.01
C ARG A 188 0.91 3.69 -34.10
N HIS A 189 2.01 2.95 -33.98
CA HIS A 189 2.29 1.84 -34.89
C HIS A 189 1.29 0.68 -34.75
N ALA A 190 0.75 0.42 -33.56
CA ALA A 190 -0.26 -0.61 -33.33
C ALA A 190 -1.54 -0.31 -34.09
N ILE A 191 -2.03 0.93 -34.00
CA ILE A 191 -3.23 1.39 -34.73
C ILE A 191 -2.99 1.27 -36.23
N ALA A 192 -1.87 1.79 -36.73
CA ALA A 192 -1.56 1.77 -38.15
C ALA A 192 -1.32 0.35 -38.70
N MET A 193 -0.67 -0.53 -37.93
CA MET A 193 -0.51 -1.95 -38.31
C MET A 193 -1.88 -2.66 -38.33
N SER A 194 -2.74 -2.38 -37.35
CA SER A 194 -4.10 -2.93 -37.33
C SER A 194 -4.89 -2.50 -38.57
N ARG A 195 -4.84 -1.20 -38.91
CA ARG A 195 -5.43 -0.65 -40.14
C ARG A 195 -4.81 -1.19 -41.43
N ALA A 196 -3.55 -1.61 -41.42
CA ALA A 196 -2.89 -2.16 -42.60
C ALA A 196 -3.24 -3.63 -42.85
N THR A 197 -3.44 -4.39 -41.77
CA THR A 197 -3.50 -5.86 -41.80
C THR A 197 -4.89 -6.42 -41.56
N GLY A 198 -5.80 -5.67 -40.93
CA GLY A 198 -7.09 -6.19 -40.46
C GLY A 198 -7.00 -7.01 -39.17
N LEU A 199 -5.81 -7.10 -38.56
CA LEU A 199 -5.60 -7.80 -37.29
C LEU A 199 -5.82 -6.85 -36.10
N TRP A 200 -6.21 -7.41 -34.96
CA TRP A 200 -6.02 -6.73 -33.69
C TRP A 200 -4.53 -6.71 -33.35
N VAL A 201 -4.01 -5.61 -32.81
CA VAL A 201 -2.61 -5.51 -32.38
C VAL A 201 -2.55 -5.30 -30.88
N GLY A 202 -1.75 -6.11 -30.19
CA GLY A 202 -1.57 -6.07 -28.75
C GLY A 202 -0.36 -5.26 -28.33
N MET A 203 -0.44 -4.68 -27.12
CA MET A 203 0.71 -4.15 -26.40
C MET A 203 0.83 -4.85 -25.04
N LYS A 204 1.99 -5.46 -24.78
CA LYS A 204 2.33 -6.02 -23.45
C LYS A 204 2.74 -4.88 -22.53
N ILE A 205 1.89 -4.53 -21.57
CA ILE A 205 2.14 -3.46 -20.60
C ILE A 205 2.44 -4.09 -19.24
N VAL A 206 3.72 -4.12 -18.85
CA VAL A 206 4.12 -4.59 -17.52
C VAL A 206 4.01 -3.47 -16.48
N ALA A 207 3.98 -3.83 -15.19
CA ALA A 207 3.92 -2.87 -14.09
C ALA A 207 5.01 -1.77 -14.19
N ASN A 208 6.24 -2.12 -14.56
CA ASN A 208 7.34 -1.15 -14.71
C ASN A 208 7.06 -0.06 -15.76
N VAL A 209 6.19 -0.33 -16.75
CA VAL A 209 5.79 0.63 -17.77
C VAL A 209 4.54 1.39 -17.32
N ALA A 210 3.53 0.70 -16.81
CA ALA A 210 2.27 1.31 -16.38
C ALA A 210 2.45 2.28 -15.20
N ASP A 211 3.18 1.84 -14.16
CA ASP A 211 3.53 2.60 -12.96
C ASP A 211 4.84 3.40 -13.15
N GLY A 212 5.48 3.23 -14.31
CA GLY A 212 6.64 4.02 -14.72
C GLY A 212 6.25 5.44 -15.11
N SER A 213 7.17 6.37 -14.91
CA SER A 213 7.05 7.76 -15.35
C SER A 213 8.28 8.20 -16.13
N ALA A 214 8.08 9.07 -17.11
CA ALA A 214 9.16 9.61 -17.92
C ALA A 214 8.80 10.97 -18.52
N ASN A 215 9.84 11.74 -18.86
CA ASN A 215 9.70 12.84 -19.80
C ASN A 215 9.45 12.30 -21.20
N VAL A 216 8.49 12.89 -21.89
CA VAL A 216 8.13 12.52 -23.26
C VAL A 216 8.20 13.77 -24.13
N SER A 217 8.98 13.70 -25.21
CA SER A 217 8.99 14.72 -26.26
C SER A 217 7.78 14.51 -27.17
N LEU A 218 6.94 15.54 -27.29
CA LEU A 218 5.76 15.57 -28.13
C LEU A 218 6.12 16.15 -29.49
N ASP A 219 5.76 15.42 -30.54
CA ASP A 219 5.77 15.86 -31.93
C ASP A 219 4.68 15.07 -32.68
N PRO A 220 3.72 15.74 -33.36
CA PRO A 220 2.67 15.05 -34.12
C PRO A 220 3.21 14.16 -35.24
N ASN A 221 4.40 14.46 -35.77
CA ASN A 221 5.04 13.73 -36.86
C ASN A 221 6.07 12.71 -36.38
N ARG A 222 6.15 12.44 -35.07
CA ARG A 222 7.14 11.47 -34.55
C ARG A 222 6.95 10.06 -35.12
N VAL A 223 5.72 9.69 -35.47
CA VAL A 223 5.37 8.39 -36.07
C VAL A 223 4.71 8.63 -37.42
N ASN A 224 5.38 8.21 -38.50
CA ASN A 224 4.88 8.27 -39.87
C ASN A 224 4.83 6.85 -40.47
N PRO A 225 3.75 6.10 -40.22
CA PRO A 225 3.65 4.70 -40.62
C PRO A 225 3.76 4.51 -42.13
N GLN A 226 4.64 3.61 -42.54
CA GLN A 226 4.73 3.13 -43.92
C GLN A 226 3.92 1.85 -44.06
N ILE A 227 3.05 1.77 -45.07
CA ILE A 227 2.16 0.63 -45.26
C ILE A 227 2.74 -0.30 -46.34
N PRO A 228 2.94 -1.60 -46.06
CA PRO A 228 3.45 -2.54 -47.05
C PRO A 228 2.40 -2.81 -48.15
N LEU A 229 2.88 -3.12 -49.35
CA LEU A 229 2.04 -3.55 -50.47
C LEU A 229 1.85 -5.07 -50.43
N HIS A 230 0.63 -5.53 -50.72
CA HIS A 230 0.31 -6.93 -50.98
C HIS A 230 0.17 -7.12 -52.50
N GLU A 231 0.99 -8.00 -53.10
CA GLU A 231 0.97 -8.27 -54.54
C GLU A 231 1.06 -6.99 -55.42
N GLY A 232 1.81 -5.97 -54.95
CA GLY A 232 2.02 -4.72 -55.67
C GLY A 232 0.93 -3.66 -55.48
N ALA A 233 -0.09 -3.90 -54.64
CA ALA A 233 -1.14 -2.93 -54.32
C ALA A 233 -1.39 -2.84 -52.80
N PRO A 234 -2.03 -1.77 -52.30
CA PRO A 234 -2.47 -1.71 -50.91
C PRO A 234 -3.45 -2.85 -50.59
N TYR A 235 -3.23 -3.54 -49.48
CA TYR A 235 -4.13 -4.59 -49.03
C TYR A 235 -5.51 -4.03 -48.67
N GLN A 236 -6.58 -4.64 -49.20
CA GLN A 236 -7.95 -4.24 -48.89
C GLN A 236 -8.63 -5.32 -48.06
N HIS A 237 -9.03 -4.95 -46.85
CA HIS A 237 -9.81 -5.81 -45.96
C HIS A 237 -11.01 -5.04 -45.42
N ARG A 238 -11.98 -5.79 -44.91
CA ARG A 238 -13.12 -5.26 -44.17
C ARG A 238 -13.47 -6.25 -43.07
N PRO A 239 -14.07 -5.78 -41.97
CA PRO A 239 -14.49 -6.69 -40.93
C PRO A 239 -15.66 -7.55 -41.42
N ASP A 240 -15.60 -8.87 -41.20
CA ASP A 240 -16.61 -9.85 -41.62
C ASP A 240 -17.33 -10.45 -40.41
N HIS A 241 -18.66 -10.33 -40.38
CA HIS A 241 -19.48 -10.87 -39.29
C HIS A 241 -19.89 -12.33 -39.51
N ARG A 242 -19.57 -12.93 -40.67
CA ARG A 242 -19.95 -14.31 -41.02
C ARG A 242 -19.01 -15.32 -40.39
N LEU A 243 -19.09 -15.45 -39.07
CA LEU A 243 -18.29 -16.40 -38.28
C LEU A 243 -18.89 -17.82 -38.33
N LEU A 244 -19.08 -18.35 -39.54
CA LEU A 244 -19.54 -19.71 -39.82
C LEU A 244 -18.83 -20.27 -41.06
N THR A 245 -18.68 -21.59 -41.13
CA THR A 245 -18.14 -22.25 -42.33
C THR A 245 -19.05 -22.05 -43.55
N PRO A 246 -18.50 -21.91 -44.78
CA PRO A 246 -17.07 -21.99 -45.13
C PRO A 246 -16.27 -20.70 -44.86
N TYR A 247 -16.93 -19.57 -44.62
CA TYR A 247 -16.28 -18.25 -44.50
C TYR A 247 -15.17 -18.20 -43.44
N THR A 248 -15.37 -18.85 -42.30
CA THR A 248 -14.36 -18.89 -41.23
C THR A 248 -13.06 -19.56 -41.65
N LEU A 249 -13.09 -20.58 -42.52
CA LEU A 249 -11.88 -21.22 -43.02
C LEU A 249 -11.13 -20.33 -44.01
N ASP A 250 -11.87 -19.55 -44.82
CA ASP A 250 -11.26 -18.57 -45.70
C ASP A 250 -10.61 -17.42 -44.92
N ILE A 251 -11.28 -16.95 -43.85
CA ILE A 251 -10.74 -15.94 -42.93
C ILE A 251 -9.49 -16.48 -42.21
N GLU A 252 -9.52 -17.70 -41.71
CA GLU A 252 -8.35 -18.33 -41.07
C GLU A 252 -7.16 -18.41 -42.03
N ARG A 253 -7.39 -18.89 -43.26
CA ARG A 253 -6.38 -18.91 -44.31
C ARG A 253 -5.81 -17.50 -44.55
N GLU A 254 -6.67 -16.49 -44.66
CA GLU A 254 -6.27 -15.09 -44.85
C GLU A 254 -5.42 -14.56 -43.68
N ILE A 255 -5.80 -14.86 -42.43
CA ILE A 255 -5.04 -14.47 -41.23
C ILE A 255 -3.62 -15.06 -41.29
N VAL A 256 -3.51 -16.35 -41.59
CA VAL A 256 -2.23 -17.07 -41.58
C VAL A 256 -1.36 -16.71 -42.77
N GLU A 257 -1.90 -16.74 -43.99
CA GLU A 257 -1.11 -16.62 -45.22
C GLU A 257 -0.91 -15.17 -45.66
N VAL A 258 -1.81 -14.25 -45.31
CA VAL A 258 -1.78 -12.86 -45.80
C VAL A 258 -1.55 -11.87 -44.67
N ARG A 259 -2.49 -11.78 -43.71
CA ARG A 259 -2.48 -10.70 -42.70
C ARG A 259 -1.26 -10.76 -41.78
N THR A 260 -0.89 -11.96 -41.33
CA THR A 260 0.31 -12.16 -40.48
C THR A 260 1.60 -11.79 -41.23
N ASN A 261 1.70 -12.17 -42.51
CA ASN A 261 2.85 -11.81 -43.34
C ASN A 261 2.93 -10.30 -43.62
N LEU A 262 1.78 -9.63 -43.77
CA LEU A 262 1.72 -8.17 -43.86
C LEU A 262 2.15 -7.50 -42.56
N ALA A 263 1.82 -8.06 -41.39
CA ALA A 263 2.31 -7.55 -40.11
C ALA A 263 3.85 -7.64 -40.01
N LEU A 264 4.44 -8.74 -40.47
CA LEU A 264 5.90 -8.90 -40.56
C LEU A 264 6.53 -7.87 -41.53
N ALA A 265 5.96 -7.71 -42.73
CA ALA A 265 6.43 -6.73 -43.72
C ALA A 265 6.29 -5.29 -43.21
N TYR A 266 5.21 -4.98 -42.50
CA TYR A 266 5.03 -3.68 -41.85
C TYR A 266 6.12 -3.46 -40.79
N ALA A 267 6.44 -4.48 -40.00
CA ALA A 267 7.47 -4.40 -38.96
C ALA A 267 8.86 -4.15 -39.53
N GLU A 268 9.21 -4.79 -40.65
CA GLU A 268 10.46 -4.54 -41.39
C GLU A 268 10.50 -3.11 -41.94
N LEU A 269 9.44 -2.71 -42.65
CA LEU A 269 9.36 -1.41 -43.34
C LEU A 269 9.40 -0.21 -42.38
N ASN A 270 8.85 -0.37 -41.17
CA ASN A 270 8.84 0.66 -40.13
C ASN A 270 9.98 0.49 -39.11
N HIS A 271 10.88 -0.48 -39.33
CA HIS A 271 11.98 -0.79 -38.43
C HIS A 271 11.53 -0.98 -36.99
N LEU A 272 10.49 -1.79 -36.72
CA LEU A 272 10.02 -2.00 -35.34
C LEU A 272 11.00 -2.84 -34.51
N ASN A 273 11.79 -3.68 -35.17
CA ASN A 273 12.90 -4.41 -34.57
C ASN A 273 14.20 -3.79 -35.09
N ARG A 274 15.02 -3.21 -34.21
CA ARG A 274 16.18 -2.37 -34.58
C ARG A 274 17.46 -2.91 -33.98
N VAL A 275 18.51 -2.99 -34.79
CA VAL A 275 19.88 -3.13 -34.27
C VAL A 275 20.30 -1.77 -33.71
N VAL A 276 20.34 -1.67 -32.39
CA VAL A 276 20.58 -0.41 -31.68
C VAL A 276 22.06 -0.15 -31.42
N VAL A 277 22.85 -1.22 -31.31
CA VAL A 277 24.31 -1.17 -31.27
C VAL A 277 24.84 -2.18 -32.27
N ASP A 278 25.68 -1.74 -33.18
CA ASP A 278 26.35 -2.60 -34.14
C ASP A 278 27.87 -2.42 -34.04
N SER A 279 28.56 -3.52 -33.75
CA SER A 279 30.02 -3.53 -33.68
C SER A 279 30.57 -4.12 -34.98
N PRO A 280 31.57 -3.47 -35.62
CA PRO A 280 32.21 -4.02 -36.80
C PRO A 280 32.92 -5.35 -36.53
N ASP A 281 33.35 -5.57 -35.28
CA ASP A 281 34.04 -6.77 -34.81
C ASP A 281 33.13 -7.60 -33.87
N ALA A 282 31.81 -7.56 -34.10
CA ALA A 282 30.85 -8.25 -33.26
C ALA A 282 31.06 -9.77 -33.25
N TRP A 283 31.25 -10.36 -32.07
CA TRP A 283 31.31 -11.81 -31.88
C TRP A 283 30.09 -12.35 -31.11
N ILE A 284 29.45 -11.50 -30.30
CA ILE A 284 28.24 -11.82 -29.56
C ILE A 284 27.11 -10.84 -29.89
N GLY A 285 25.91 -11.38 -30.09
CA GLY A 285 24.68 -10.61 -30.26
C GLY A 285 23.77 -10.77 -29.06
N ILE A 286 23.20 -9.69 -28.55
CA ILE A 286 22.21 -9.71 -27.47
C ILE A 286 20.84 -9.31 -28.02
N ILE A 287 19.83 -10.15 -27.82
CA ILE A 287 18.44 -9.89 -28.25
C ILE A 287 17.57 -9.71 -27.01
N SER A 288 16.81 -8.61 -26.94
CA SER A 288 15.87 -8.33 -25.86
C SER A 288 14.71 -7.44 -26.32
N SER A 289 13.66 -7.32 -25.50
CA SER A 289 12.41 -6.64 -25.85
C SER A 289 11.84 -5.83 -24.68
N GLY A 290 11.08 -4.76 -24.97
CA GLY A 290 10.40 -3.92 -23.98
C GLY A 290 11.28 -3.48 -22.81
N ILE A 291 10.75 -3.58 -21.58
CA ILE A 291 11.52 -3.21 -20.37
C ILE A 291 12.75 -4.09 -20.17
N THR A 292 12.72 -5.35 -20.63
CA THR A 292 13.87 -6.27 -20.49
C THR A 292 15.10 -5.75 -21.23
N TYR A 293 14.91 -5.01 -22.33
CA TYR A 293 16.02 -4.31 -22.99
C TYR A 293 16.67 -3.26 -22.07
N TRP A 294 15.86 -2.48 -21.36
CA TRP A 294 16.37 -1.47 -20.42
C TRP A 294 17.06 -2.10 -19.19
N GLU A 295 16.57 -3.25 -18.72
CA GLU A 295 17.25 -4.04 -17.67
C GLU A 295 18.59 -4.60 -18.15
N VAL A 296 18.70 -5.05 -19.41
CA VAL A 296 19.96 -5.47 -20.02
C VAL A 296 20.93 -4.29 -20.13
N ARG A 297 20.45 -3.13 -20.59
CA ARG A 297 21.25 -1.89 -20.66
C ARG A 297 21.80 -1.50 -19.30
N GLU A 298 20.98 -1.58 -18.26
CA GLU A 298 21.38 -1.28 -16.90
C GLU A 298 22.44 -2.29 -16.39
N ALA A 299 22.22 -3.58 -16.63
CA ALA A 299 23.18 -4.61 -16.22
C ALA A 299 24.53 -4.48 -16.94
N LEU A 300 24.52 -4.12 -18.23
CA LEU A 300 25.73 -3.78 -18.99
C LEU A 300 26.45 -2.56 -18.39
N ALA A 301 25.72 -1.52 -17.99
CA ALA A 301 26.31 -0.35 -17.34
C ALA A 301 26.96 -0.72 -15.99
N VAL A 302 26.33 -1.57 -15.18
CA VAL A 302 26.88 -2.05 -13.89
C VAL A 302 28.21 -2.78 -14.08
N ILE A 303 28.38 -3.54 -15.17
CA ILE A 303 29.63 -4.25 -15.47
C ILE A 303 30.66 -3.40 -16.22
N GLY A 304 30.43 -2.10 -16.39
CA GLY A 304 31.38 -1.14 -17.00
C GLY A 304 31.16 -0.86 -18.48
N LEU A 305 30.04 -1.29 -19.06
CA LEU A 305 29.65 -1.06 -20.46
C LEU A 305 28.44 -0.10 -20.52
N ASP A 306 28.64 1.13 -20.06
CA ASP A 306 27.61 2.16 -19.82
C ASP A 306 27.17 2.96 -21.06
N SER A 307 27.84 2.74 -22.19
CA SER A 307 27.69 3.53 -23.41
C SER A 307 27.63 2.64 -24.64
N ASP A 308 26.96 3.13 -25.69
CA ASP A 308 26.86 2.41 -26.97
C ASP A 308 28.26 2.20 -27.57
N GLU A 309 29.16 3.17 -27.37
CA GLU A 309 30.56 3.09 -27.73
C GLU A 309 31.31 2.01 -26.92
N ALA A 310 31.11 1.94 -25.60
CA ALA A 310 31.72 0.90 -24.77
C ALA A 310 31.22 -0.49 -25.17
N ILE A 311 29.91 -0.65 -25.38
CA ILE A 311 29.28 -1.90 -25.81
C ILE A 311 29.80 -2.32 -27.20
N SER A 312 29.82 -1.39 -28.16
CA SER A 312 30.32 -1.66 -29.52
C SER A 312 31.81 -2.04 -29.50
N SER A 313 32.64 -1.32 -28.74
CA SER A 313 34.07 -1.63 -28.59
C SER A 313 34.34 -2.95 -27.86
N ALA A 314 33.35 -3.52 -27.18
CA ALA A 314 33.41 -4.84 -26.54
C ALA A 314 33.07 -5.99 -27.53
N GLY A 315 32.77 -5.67 -28.79
CA GLY A 315 32.39 -6.66 -29.79
C GLY A 315 30.96 -7.18 -29.60
N ILE A 316 30.07 -6.35 -29.03
CA ILE A 316 28.67 -6.70 -28.75
C ILE A 316 27.78 -6.00 -29.78
N ARG A 317 26.89 -6.78 -30.41
CA ARG A 317 25.77 -6.29 -31.22
C ARG A 317 24.47 -6.41 -30.43
N MET A 318 23.58 -5.43 -30.50
CA MET A 318 22.31 -5.47 -29.75
C MET A 318 21.10 -5.29 -30.66
N LEU A 319 20.14 -6.20 -30.57
CA LEU A 319 18.84 -6.12 -31.23
C LEU A 319 17.76 -5.83 -30.19
N ARG A 320 17.10 -4.68 -30.34
CA ARG A 320 15.91 -4.31 -29.58
C ARG A 320 14.67 -4.68 -30.39
N MET A 321 13.87 -5.60 -29.86
CA MET A 321 12.63 -6.05 -30.48
C MET A 321 11.46 -5.19 -29.96
N GLY A 322 10.92 -4.31 -30.80
CA GLY A 322 9.68 -3.59 -30.53
C GLY A 322 8.43 -4.45 -30.81
N LEU A 323 8.53 -5.38 -31.78
CA LEU A 323 7.52 -6.37 -32.12
C LEU A 323 8.12 -7.79 -31.98
N PRO A 324 8.12 -8.39 -30.78
CA PRO A 324 8.58 -9.77 -30.59
C PRO A 324 7.67 -10.83 -31.24
N ILE A 325 6.38 -10.54 -31.42
CA ILE A 325 5.38 -11.47 -31.98
C ILE A 325 4.56 -10.73 -33.06
N PRO A 326 4.36 -11.27 -34.26
CA PRO A 326 4.96 -12.49 -34.80
C PRO A 326 6.49 -12.33 -34.98
N PHE A 327 7.17 -13.47 -34.96
CA PHE A 327 8.63 -13.52 -35.04
C PHE A 327 9.10 -13.49 -36.50
N ASN A 328 10.06 -12.61 -36.82
CA ASN A 328 10.64 -12.52 -38.15
C ASN A 328 11.99 -13.25 -38.26
N ALA A 329 12.01 -14.33 -39.04
CA ALA A 329 13.21 -15.13 -39.25
C ALA A 329 14.30 -14.42 -40.09
N SER A 330 13.95 -13.54 -41.04
CA SER A 330 14.93 -12.82 -41.88
C SER A 330 15.78 -11.88 -41.02
N THR A 331 15.13 -11.03 -40.23
CA THR A 331 15.77 -10.07 -39.31
C THR A 331 16.77 -10.75 -38.39
N ILE A 332 16.45 -11.96 -37.91
CA ILE A 332 17.29 -12.70 -36.97
C ILE A 332 18.47 -13.35 -37.68
N ARG A 333 18.29 -13.87 -38.90
CA ARG A 333 19.41 -14.37 -39.72
C ARG A 333 20.38 -13.26 -40.08
N ASP A 334 19.87 -12.08 -40.45
CA ASP A 334 20.68 -10.92 -40.79
C ASP A 334 21.44 -10.40 -39.57
N PHE A 335 20.78 -10.29 -38.42
CA PHE A 335 21.42 -9.93 -37.14
C PHE A 335 22.51 -10.92 -36.73
N ALA A 336 22.24 -12.22 -36.89
CA ALA A 336 23.13 -13.31 -36.51
C ALA A 336 24.34 -13.49 -37.44
N ALA A 337 24.34 -12.84 -38.60
CA ALA A 337 25.41 -12.97 -39.58
C ALA A 337 26.75 -12.51 -38.98
N GLY A 338 27.74 -13.40 -39.06
CA GLY A 338 29.10 -13.17 -38.56
C GLY A 338 29.30 -13.36 -37.05
N LEU A 339 28.24 -13.58 -36.27
CA LEU A 339 28.35 -13.79 -34.83
C LEU A 339 28.80 -15.22 -34.51
N GLU A 340 29.59 -15.38 -33.46
CA GLU A 340 29.86 -16.69 -32.85
C GLU A 340 28.72 -17.12 -31.92
N GLU A 341 28.03 -16.15 -31.33
CA GLU A 341 27.02 -16.38 -30.30
C GLU A 341 25.88 -15.37 -30.34
N VAL A 342 24.68 -15.84 -30.02
CA VAL A 342 23.48 -15.03 -29.78
C VAL A 342 22.96 -15.35 -28.38
N PHE A 343 22.88 -14.33 -27.53
CA PHE A 343 22.28 -14.41 -26.21
C PHE A 343 20.90 -13.73 -26.21
N VAL A 344 19.85 -14.54 -26.07
CA VAL A 344 18.47 -14.05 -26.01
C VAL A 344 18.05 -13.88 -24.56
N ILE A 345 17.69 -12.66 -24.18
CA ILE A 345 17.27 -12.32 -22.82
C ILE A 345 15.80 -11.91 -22.86
N GLU A 346 14.94 -12.77 -22.33
CA GLU A 346 13.50 -12.57 -22.29
C GLU A 346 12.88 -13.06 -20.98
N GLU A 347 11.77 -12.42 -20.59
CA GLU A 347 11.10 -12.66 -19.32
C GLU A 347 10.09 -13.80 -19.40
N LYS A 348 10.15 -14.69 -18.40
CA LYS A 348 9.20 -15.77 -18.07
C LYS A 348 9.12 -16.96 -19.05
N THR A 349 9.10 -16.74 -20.36
CA THR A 349 8.92 -17.84 -21.34
C THR A 349 9.76 -17.60 -22.59
N PRO A 350 10.49 -18.63 -23.09
CA PRO A 350 11.42 -18.48 -24.20
C PRO A 350 10.71 -18.40 -25.57
N ASN A 351 10.01 -17.29 -25.83
CA ASN A 351 9.28 -17.06 -27.09
C ASN A 351 10.21 -16.66 -28.23
N VAL A 352 11.18 -15.77 -27.98
CA VAL A 352 12.15 -15.30 -28.97
C VAL A 352 13.28 -16.31 -29.13
N GLU A 353 13.77 -16.90 -28.04
CA GLU A 353 14.89 -17.84 -28.03
C GLU A 353 14.56 -19.09 -28.86
N SER A 354 13.40 -19.69 -28.64
CA SER A 354 12.96 -20.90 -29.36
C SER A 354 12.83 -20.64 -30.86
N ARG A 355 12.32 -19.47 -31.25
CA ARG A 355 12.16 -19.08 -32.67
C ARG A 355 13.47 -18.64 -33.32
N ALA A 356 14.39 -18.04 -32.57
CA ALA A 356 15.73 -17.75 -33.05
C ALA A 356 16.52 -19.03 -33.34
N LYS A 357 16.43 -20.03 -32.45
CA LYS A 357 17.00 -21.36 -32.68
C LYS A 357 16.44 -21.99 -33.95
N ASP A 358 15.11 -21.97 -34.13
CA ASP A 358 14.45 -22.50 -35.33
C ASP A 358 14.87 -21.76 -36.62
N ALA A 359 14.87 -20.43 -36.61
CA ALA A 359 15.23 -19.62 -37.77
C ALA A 359 16.67 -19.84 -38.24
N LEU A 360 17.58 -20.13 -37.31
CA LEU A 360 19.01 -20.36 -37.57
C LEU A 360 19.32 -21.84 -37.84
N TYR A 361 18.46 -22.78 -37.44
CA TYR A 361 18.73 -24.21 -37.50
C TYR A 361 19.07 -24.74 -38.90
N ASN A 362 18.53 -24.14 -39.97
CA ASN A 362 18.83 -24.59 -41.35
C ASN A 362 19.91 -23.77 -42.06
N THR A 363 20.54 -22.81 -41.38
CA THR A 363 21.59 -21.97 -41.97
C THR A 363 22.93 -22.73 -42.05
N SER A 364 23.84 -22.30 -42.93
CA SER A 364 25.18 -22.90 -43.07
C SER A 364 26.14 -22.49 -41.94
N HIS A 365 25.99 -21.25 -41.46
CA HIS A 365 26.72 -20.71 -40.32
C HIS A 365 25.76 -20.47 -39.17
N ARG A 366 25.87 -21.28 -38.10
CA ARG A 366 24.94 -21.25 -36.97
C ARG A 366 25.70 -20.79 -35.73
N PRO A 367 25.48 -19.55 -35.23
CA PRO A 367 26.02 -19.17 -33.94
C PRO A 367 25.43 -20.06 -32.84
N ARG A 368 26.14 -20.17 -31.72
CA ARG A 368 25.57 -20.73 -30.50
C ARG A 368 24.43 -19.81 -30.03
N VAL A 369 23.24 -20.36 -29.80
CA VAL A 369 22.10 -19.59 -29.27
C VAL A 369 21.83 -20.03 -27.83
N VAL A 370 21.97 -19.10 -26.88
CA VAL A 370 21.73 -19.30 -25.44
C VAL A 370 20.67 -18.30 -24.95
N GLY A 371 20.03 -18.61 -23.82
CA GLY A 371 18.99 -17.76 -23.23
C GLY A 371 18.61 -18.23 -21.84
N GLU A 372 17.45 -18.89 -21.71
CA GLU A 372 17.03 -19.52 -20.44
C GLU A 372 18.07 -20.57 -19.98
N TYR A 373 18.63 -21.31 -20.93
CA TYR A 373 19.68 -22.30 -20.70
C TYR A 373 20.93 -21.97 -21.50
N ASP A 374 22.08 -22.38 -20.96
CA ASP A 374 23.37 -22.35 -21.64
C ASP A 374 23.56 -23.56 -22.57
N GLU A 375 24.72 -23.66 -23.21
CA GLU A 375 25.09 -24.77 -24.10
C GLU A 375 25.25 -26.14 -23.41
N HIS A 376 25.16 -26.19 -22.08
CA HIS A 376 25.29 -27.38 -21.25
C HIS A 376 23.98 -27.69 -20.50
N ASP A 377 22.86 -27.11 -20.93
CA ASP A 377 21.53 -27.24 -20.33
C ASP A 377 21.48 -26.76 -18.86
N ARG A 378 22.43 -25.91 -18.45
CA ARG A 378 22.40 -25.25 -17.14
C ARG A 378 21.60 -23.97 -17.27
N ARG A 379 20.74 -23.70 -16.29
CA ARG A 379 19.93 -22.48 -16.27
C ARG A 379 20.81 -21.25 -16.16
N LEU A 380 20.64 -20.31 -17.10
CA LEU A 380 21.38 -19.06 -17.20
C LEU A 380 20.49 -17.87 -16.83
N ILE A 381 19.23 -17.85 -17.29
CA ILE A 381 18.24 -16.83 -16.96
C ILE A 381 17.05 -17.49 -16.23
N LYS A 382 16.51 -16.83 -15.21
CA LYS A 382 15.33 -17.34 -14.49
C LYS A 382 14.06 -17.21 -15.34
N SER A 383 13.18 -18.22 -15.27
CA SER A 383 11.87 -18.22 -15.96
C SER A 383 10.68 -17.94 -15.05
N HIS A 384 10.92 -17.36 -13.87
CA HIS A 384 9.88 -16.95 -12.93
C HIS A 384 10.15 -15.54 -12.38
N GLY A 385 9.09 -14.85 -11.98
CA GLY A 385 9.19 -13.46 -11.53
C GLY A 385 9.52 -12.49 -12.67
N ALA A 386 9.72 -11.22 -12.32
CA ALA A 386 10.30 -10.25 -13.24
C ALA A 386 11.82 -10.45 -13.37
N LEU A 387 12.38 -10.10 -14.53
CA LEU A 387 13.82 -10.00 -14.73
C LEU A 387 14.28 -8.58 -14.42
N HIS A 388 15.22 -8.44 -13.47
CA HIS A 388 15.87 -7.17 -13.13
C HIS A 388 17.35 -7.20 -13.52
N ALA A 389 17.96 -6.02 -13.67
CA ALA A 389 19.35 -5.85 -14.03
C ALA A 389 20.29 -6.66 -13.13
N ASP A 390 20.02 -6.68 -11.82
CA ASP A 390 20.78 -7.43 -10.82
C ASP A 390 20.81 -8.95 -11.14
N ASP A 391 19.71 -9.51 -11.64
CA ASP A 391 19.62 -10.92 -12.06
C ASP A 391 20.47 -11.22 -13.31
N LEU A 392 20.76 -10.20 -14.12
CA LEU A 392 21.44 -10.32 -15.41
C LEU A 392 22.95 -10.11 -15.31
N VAL A 393 23.46 -9.48 -14.24
CA VAL A 393 24.89 -9.20 -14.06
C VAL A 393 25.73 -10.48 -14.12
N GLY A 394 25.40 -11.50 -13.32
CA GLY A 394 26.13 -12.78 -13.31
C GLY A 394 26.12 -13.50 -14.67
N PRO A 395 24.94 -13.70 -15.29
CA PRO A 395 24.83 -14.26 -16.65
C PRO A 395 25.63 -13.49 -17.69
N LEU A 396 25.54 -12.15 -17.73
CA LEU A 396 26.28 -11.32 -18.68
C LEU A 396 27.78 -11.42 -18.45
N ARG A 397 28.27 -11.39 -17.20
CA ARG A 397 29.70 -11.58 -16.89
C ARG A 397 30.22 -12.93 -17.37
N SER A 398 29.45 -13.99 -17.13
CA SER A 398 29.80 -15.34 -17.58
C SER A 398 29.98 -15.40 -19.09
N ARG A 399 29.04 -14.82 -19.86
CA ARG A 399 29.13 -14.79 -21.33
C ARG A 399 30.24 -13.87 -21.82
N LEU A 400 30.43 -12.73 -21.17
CA LEU A 400 31.40 -11.70 -21.57
C LEU A 400 32.79 -11.88 -20.92
N ALA A 401 33.08 -13.06 -20.34
CA ALA A 401 34.34 -13.34 -19.65
C ALA A 401 35.59 -13.09 -20.50
N ARG A 402 35.49 -13.15 -21.84
CA ARG A 402 36.56 -12.79 -22.80
C ARG A 402 37.08 -11.37 -22.63
N LEU A 403 36.27 -10.46 -22.07
CA LEU A 403 36.64 -9.06 -21.85
C LEU A 403 37.59 -8.87 -20.66
N GLY A 404 37.69 -9.86 -19.76
CA GLY A 404 38.61 -9.83 -18.62
C GLY A 404 38.51 -8.54 -17.81
N ASP A 405 39.64 -7.86 -17.64
CA ASP A 405 39.79 -6.64 -16.84
C ASP A 405 39.02 -5.43 -17.38
N ARG A 406 38.40 -5.51 -18.56
CA ARG A 406 37.50 -4.47 -19.07
C ARG A 406 36.17 -4.42 -18.32
N LEU A 407 35.80 -5.50 -17.64
CA LEU A 407 34.59 -5.53 -16.81
C LEU A 407 34.91 -4.97 -15.43
N THR A 408 34.04 -4.12 -14.89
CA THR A 408 34.10 -3.69 -13.49
C THR A 408 34.14 -4.93 -12.58
N PRO A 409 34.93 -4.99 -11.50
CA PRO A 409 34.90 -6.12 -10.55
C PRO A 409 33.53 -6.30 -9.88
N GLU A 410 33.17 -7.52 -9.48
CA GLU A 410 31.96 -7.75 -8.68
C GLU A 410 32.11 -7.13 -7.28
N PRO A 411 31.11 -6.38 -6.80
CA PRO A 411 31.10 -5.97 -5.41
C PRO A 411 30.91 -7.20 -4.51
N PRO A 412 31.39 -7.16 -3.25
CA PRO A 412 31.16 -8.25 -2.31
C PRO A 412 29.66 -8.42 -2.02
N VAL A 413 29.22 -9.67 -1.95
CA VAL A 413 27.84 -10.04 -1.56
C VAL A 413 27.59 -9.55 -0.14
N ARG A 414 26.49 -8.82 0.07
CA ARG A 414 26.04 -8.42 1.41
C ARG A 414 25.04 -9.45 1.93
N GLU A 415 25.33 -10.08 3.06
CA GLU A 415 24.33 -10.81 3.83
C GLU A 415 23.74 -9.90 4.90
N ARG A 416 22.47 -9.51 4.72
CA ARG A 416 21.75 -8.67 5.68
C ARG A 416 20.93 -9.54 6.61
N ILE A 417 21.07 -9.33 7.93
CA ILE A 417 20.17 -9.94 8.90
C ILE A 417 18.77 -9.34 8.69
N PRO A 418 17.73 -10.13 8.38
CA PRO A 418 16.38 -9.59 8.20
C PRO A 418 15.89 -8.85 9.44
N LEU A 419 15.10 -7.79 9.26
CA LEU A 419 14.40 -7.17 10.40
C LEU A 419 13.40 -8.20 10.97
N ALA A 420 13.33 -8.27 12.30
CA ALA A 420 12.36 -9.13 12.99
C ALA A 420 10.90 -8.74 12.70
N VAL A 421 10.66 -7.48 12.32
CA VAL A 421 9.32 -6.95 12.04
C VAL A 421 9.27 -6.34 10.64
N ASN A 422 8.34 -6.84 9.82
CA ASN A 422 8.06 -6.33 8.47
C ASN A 422 6.66 -5.70 8.40
N ARG A 423 6.48 -4.70 7.52
CA ARG A 423 5.15 -4.15 7.21
C ARG A 423 4.38 -5.12 6.31
N THR A 424 3.35 -5.76 6.85
CA THR A 424 2.42 -6.60 6.08
C THR A 424 1.20 -5.79 5.62
N PRO A 425 0.57 -6.15 4.48
CA PRO A 425 -0.71 -5.59 4.06
C PRO A 425 -1.75 -5.63 5.19
N TYR A 426 -2.44 -4.52 5.45
CA TYR A 426 -3.43 -4.43 6.52
C TYR A 426 -4.67 -3.61 6.14
N PHE A 427 -5.81 -3.88 6.77
CA PHE A 427 -7.06 -3.18 6.46
C PHE A 427 -7.02 -1.71 6.92
N CYS A 428 -7.67 -0.84 6.16
CA CYS A 428 -7.78 0.59 6.51
C CYS A 428 -8.46 0.80 7.89
N SER A 429 -8.16 1.91 8.56
CA SER A 429 -8.88 2.29 9.79
C SER A 429 -10.39 2.35 9.59
N GLY A 430 -11.12 1.60 10.40
CA GLY A 430 -12.58 1.46 10.32
C GLY A 430 -13.09 0.75 9.06
N CYS A 431 -12.27 -0.10 8.43
CA CYS A 431 -12.65 -0.88 7.26
C CYS A 431 -13.75 -1.88 7.62
N PRO A 432 -14.82 -2.02 6.81
CA PRO A 432 -15.85 -3.04 7.06
C PRO A 432 -15.30 -4.48 7.05
N HIS A 433 -14.21 -4.73 6.30
CA HIS A 433 -13.55 -6.05 6.28
C HIS A 433 -13.08 -6.51 7.66
N ASN A 434 -12.67 -5.58 8.55
CA ASN A 434 -12.23 -5.94 9.91
C ASN A 434 -13.26 -6.75 10.70
N ARG A 435 -14.54 -6.55 10.37
CA ARG A 435 -15.68 -7.28 10.95
C ARG A 435 -16.22 -8.32 9.98
N SER A 436 -16.42 -7.94 8.71
CA SER A 436 -17.15 -8.76 7.76
C SER A 436 -16.42 -10.06 7.43
N THR A 437 -15.09 -10.13 7.52
CA THR A 437 -14.34 -11.35 7.24
C THR A 437 -14.20 -12.30 8.43
N VAL A 438 -14.58 -11.87 9.64
CA VAL A 438 -14.48 -12.68 10.86
C VAL A 438 -15.56 -13.77 10.86
N THR A 439 -15.16 -14.98 11.24
CA THR A 439 -16.02 -16.17 11.35
C THR A 439 -15.73 -16.94 12.63
N ASP A 440 -16.62 -17.87 13.00
CA ASP A 440 -16.36 -18.78 14.10
C ASP A 440 -15.24 -19.78 13.71
N PRO A 441 -14.36 -20.19 14.64
CA PRO A 441 -13.30 -21.16 14.37
C PRO A 441 -13.82 -22.46 13.73
N GLY A 442 -13.09 -23.00 12.75
CA GLY A 442 -13.47 -24.22 12.02
C GLY A 442 -14.56 -24.03 10.98
N THR A 443 -15.08 -22.81 10.78
CA THR A 443 -15.96 -22.51 9.64
C THR A 443 -15.15 -22.58 8.35
N ALA A 444 -15.62 -23.35 7.36
CA ALA A 444 -15.01 -23.36 6.03
C ALA A 444 -15.30 -22.05 5.30
N VAL A 445 -14.25 -21.37 4.82
CA VAL A 445 -14.33 -20.04 4.24
C VAL A 445 -13.63 -19.98 2.90
N GLY A 446 -14.34 -19.51 1.87
CA GLY A 446 -13.73 -19.12 0.61
C GLY A 446 -13.15 -17.71 0.72
N ALA A 447 -11.87 -17.56 0.34
CA ALA A 447 -11.30 -16.24 0.14
C ALA A 447 -11.92 -15.60 -1.12
N GLY A 448 -12.15 -14.29 -1.07
CA GLY A 448 -12.57 -13.51 -2.24
C GLY A 448 -11.39 -12.75 -2.83
N ILE A 449 -11.50 -12.35 -4.10
CA ILE A 449 -10.54 -11.40 -4.69
C ILE A 449 -10.76 -9.99 -4.14
N GLY A 450 -9.69 -9.20 -4.12
CA GLY A 450 -9.65 -7.85 -3.60
C GLY A 450 -9.17 -7.83 -2.15
N CYS A 451 -9.68 -6.90 -1.34
CA CYS A 451 -9.28 -6.81 0.07
C CYS A 451 -9.58 -8.11 0.85
N HIS A 452 -10.55 -8.92 0.41
CA HIS A 452 -10.83 -10.24 0.99
C HIS A 452 -9.64 -11.20 0.93
N THR A 453 -8.73 -11.07 -0.04
CA THR A 453 -7.55 -11.93 -0.18
C THR A 453 -6.60 -11.78 1.01
N MET A 454 -6.65 -10.65 1.72
CA MET A 454 -5.79 -10.38 2.87
C MET A 454 -6.02 -11.31 4.06
N ILE A 455 -7.15 -12.03 4.10
CA ILE A 455 -7.39 -13.05 5.15
C ILE A 455 -6.38 -14.21 5.04
N LEU A 456 -5.82 -14.46 3.85
CA LEU A 456 -4.78 -15.48 3.63
C LEU A 456 -3.46 -15.15 4.35
N LEU A 457 -3.27 -13.89 4.74
CA LEU A 457 -2.10 -13.43 5.50
C LEU A 457 -2.38 -13.41 7.02
N GLY A 458 -3.58 -13.81 7.45
CA GLY A 458 -4.00 -13.83 8.84
C GLY A 458 -4.08 -15.24 9.43
N GLY A 459 -4.32 -15.31 10.74
CA GLY A 459 -4.50 -16.59 11.43
C GLY A 459 -5.90 -17.18 11.26
N GLU A 460 -5.95 -18.52 11.13
CA GLU A 460 -7.20 -19.31 11.04
C GLU A 460 -8.12 -19.09 12.26
N GLU A 461 -7.55 -18.77 13.43
CA GLU A 461 -8.30 -18.46 14.65
C GLU A 461 -9.32 -17.33 14.46
N ARG A 462 -9.02 -16.35 13.58
CA ARG A 462 -9.88 -15.18 13.33
C ARG A 462 -10.79 -15.34 12.11
N TYR A 463 -10.31 -16.02 11.07
CA TYR A 463 -10.95 -16.02 9.75
C TYR A 463 -11.51 -17.39 9.33
N GLY A 464 -11.43 -18.40 10.19
CA GLY A 464 -11.90 -19.76 9.90
C GLY A 464 -10.89 -20.58 9.10
N ASP A 465 -11.33 -21.76 8.66
CA ASP A 465 -10.57 -22.67 7.79
C ASP A 465 -10.69 -22.19 6.34
N ILE A 466 -9.62 -21.59 5.81
CA ILE A 466 -9.65 -20.97 4.49
C ILE A 466 -9.51 -22.05 3.42
N ALA A 467 -10.64 -22.41 2.81
CA ALA A 467 -10.76 -23.48 1.82
C ALA A 467 -10.18 -23.13 0.42
N GLY A 468 -9.66 -21.92 0.23
CA GLY A 468 -8.94 -21.51 -0.98
C GLY A 468 -9.40 -20.18 -1.59
N LEU A 469 -8.74 -19.82 -2.70
CA LEU A 469 -8.98 -18.62 -3.52
C LEU A 469 -9.13 -19.03 -4.99
N THR A 470 -10.10 -18.46 -5.70
CA THR A 470 -10.32 -18.71 -7.14
C THR A 470 -10.19 -17.43 -7.97
N CYS A 471 -10.32 -17.55 -9.30
CA CYS A 471 -10.34 -16.40 -10.21
C CYS A 471 -11.60 -15.54 -10.02
N MET A 472 -11.50 -14.28 -10.46
CA MET A 472 -12.53 -13.27 -10.21
C MET A 472 -13.80 -13.62 -10.97
N GLY A 473 -14.92 -13.66 -10.24
CA GLY A 473 -16.21 -14.05 -10.78
C GLY A 473 -16.52 -15.55 -10.68
N SER A 474 -15.57 -16.36 -10.20
CA SER A 474 -15.78 -17.79 -9.94
C SER A 474 -15.78 -18.11 -8.44
N GLU A 475 -15.69 -17.11 -7.56
CA GLU A 475 -15.77 -17.30 -6.12
C GLU A 475 -17.00 -18.13 -5.73
N GLY A 476 -16.80 -19.16 -4.92
CA GLY A 476 -17.84 -20.07 -4.40
C GLY A 476 -18.05 -21.31 -5.27
N THR A 477 -17.71 -21.26 -6.56
CA THR A 477 -17.92 -22.41 -7.47
C THR A 477 -16.98 -23.58 -7.19
N GLN A 478 -15.83 -23.35 -6.56
CA GLN A 478 -14.96 -24.44 -6.08
C GLN A 478 -15.70 -25.39 -5.13
N TRP A 479 -16.70 -24.88 -4.41
CA TRP A 479 -17.53 -25.70 -3.52
C TRP A 479 -18.32 -26.76 -4.26
N ILE A 480 -18.73 -26.51 -5.50
CA ILE A 480 -19.44 -27.50 -6.34
C ILE A 480 -18.57 -28.75 -6.52
N GLY A 481 -17.27 -28.57 -6.70
CA GLY A 481 -16.30 -29.67 -6.82
C GLY A 481 -15.87 -30.26 -5.49
N MET A 482 -15.96 -29.52 -4.38
CA MET A 482 -15.52 -29.97 -3.05
C MET A 482 -16.62 -30.69 -2.26
N ALA A 483 -17.84 -30.15 -2.27
CA ALA A 483 -18.95 -30.58 -1.42
C ALA A 483 -19.23 -32.09 -1.45
N PRO A 484 -19.12 -32.81 -2.59
CA PRO A 484 -19.34 -34.26 -2.63
C PRO A 484 -18.28 -35.10 -1.91
N PHE A 485 -17.13 -34.53 -1.55
CA PHE A 485 -15.95 -35.25 -1.05
C PHE A 485 -15.54 -34.86 0.36
N VAL A 486 -16.28 -33.99 1.04
CA VAL A 486 -15.98 -33.52 2.40
C VAL A 486 -17.19 -33.70 3.31
N GLU A 487 -16.95 -33.93 4.60
CA GLU A 487 -18.02 -33.99 5.62
C GLU A 487 -18.55 -32.60 5.99
N THR A 488 -17.76 -31.55 5.72
CA THR A 488 -18.15 -30.15 5.94
C THR A 488 -19.42 -29.85 5.15
N PRO A 489 -20.54 -29.48 5.81
CA PRO A 489 -21.83 -29.40 5.12
C PRO A 489 -22.05 -28.07 4.38
N HIS A 490 -21.19 -27.07 4.60
CA HIS A 490 -21.44 -25.68 4.22
C HIS A 490 -20.14 -24.87 4.06
N LEU A 491 -20.14 -23.93 3.11
CA LEU A 491 -19.06 -22.95 2.89
C LEU A 491 -19.59 -21.52 3.02
N ILE A 492 -18.83 -20.62 3.65
CA ILE A 492 -19.05 -19.17 3.54
C ILE A 492 -18.09 -18.58 2.50
N GLN A 493 -18.61 -18.07 1.39
CA GLN A 493 -17.80 -17.41 0.36
C GLN A 493 -17.80 -15.89 0.55
N ASN A 494 -16.63 -15.31 0.82
CA ASN A 494 -16.47 -13.85 0.81
C ASN A 494 -16.47 -13.32 -0.63
N MET A 495 -17.20 -12.24 -0.89
CA MET A 495 -17.25 -11.61 -2.21
C MET A 495 -17.57 -10.11 -2.09
N GLY A 496 -16.91 -9.27 -2.89
CA GLY A 496 -17.24 -7.85 -2.99
C GLY A 496 -18.34 -7.56 -4.01
N ASP A 497 -19.04 -6.43 -3.87
CA ASP A 497 -20.02 -5.96 -4.86
C ASP A 497 -19.43 -5.77 -6.27
N GLY A 498 -18.19 -5.27 -6.39
CA GLY A 498 -17.46 -5.20 -7.66
C GLY A 498 -17.33 -6.55 -8.37
N THR A 499 -16.93 -7.59 -7.63
CA THR A 499 -16.85 -8.98 -8.12
C THR A 499 -18.23 -9.54 -8.48
N PHE A 500 -19.23 -9.24 -7.64
CA PHE A 500 -20.60 -9.68 -7.87
C PHE A 500 -21.14 -9.21 -9.23
N PHE A 501 -20.95 -7.93 -9.56
CA PHE A 501 -21.35 -7.38 -10.86
C PHE A 501 -20.43 -7.78 -12.02
N HIS A 502 -19.15 -8.06 -11.75
CA HIS A 502 -18.24 -8.53 -12.79
C HIS A 502 -18.67 -9.86 -13.38
N SER A 503 -18.80 -10.89 -12.54
CA SER A 503 -19.24 -12.24 -12.94
C SER A 503 -19.74 -13.11 -11.79
N GLY A 504 -19.68 -12.63 -10.53
CA GLY A 504 -20.11 -13.39 -9.36
C GLY A 504 -21.60 -13.79 -9.39
N GLN A 505 -22.46 -13.03 -10.08
CA GLN A 505 -23.86 -13.45 -10.34
C GLN A 505 -23.96 -14.79 -11.08
N LEU A 506 -23.08 -15.05 -12.03
CA LEU A 506 -23.04 -16.31 -12.76
C LEU A 506 -22.55 -17.45 -11.85
N ALA A 507 -21.54 -17.20 -11.02
CA ALA A 507 -21.08 -18.16 -10.00
C ALA A 507 -22.19 -18.55 -9.02
N MET A 508 -22.97 -17.58 -8.54
CA MET A 508 -24.13 -17.85 -7.68
C MET A 508 -25.19 -18.69 -8.40
N THR A 509 -25.49 -18.34 -9.65
CA THR A 509 -26.44 -19.10 -10.47
C THR A 509 -25.98 -20.55 -10.66
N ALA A 510 -24.68 -20.78 -10.89
CA ALA A 510 -24.10 -22.12 -11.00
C ALA A 510 -24.21 -22.90 -9.69
N ALA A 511 -23.97 -22.27 -8.54
CA ALA A 511 -24.13 -22.90 -7.23
C ALA A 511 -25.60 -23.28 -6.95
N ILE A 512 -26.56 -22.43 -7.35
CA ILE A 512 -28.00 -22.72 -7.25
C ILE A 512 -28.34 -23.94 -8.12
N ALA A 513 -27.87 -23.96 -9.36
CA ALA A 513 -28.09 -25.07 -10.28
C ALA A 513 -27.48 -26.39 -9.77
N ALA A 514 -26.32 -26.32 -9.10
CA ALA A 514 -25.66 -27.48 -8.50
C ALA A 514 -26.33 -27.98 -7.21
N GLY A 515 -27.25 -27.21 -6.61
CA GLY A 515 -27.95 -27.60 -5.38
C GLY A 515 -27.04 -27.70 -4.15
N VAL A 516 -25.93 -26.98 -4.11
CA VAL A 516 -24.97 -27.01 -2.99
C VAL A 516 -25.36 -26.05 -1.86
N ASN A 517 -24.96 -26.38 -0.64
CA ASN A 517 -25.18 -25.54 0.54
C ASN A 517 -24.02 -24.53 0.69
N ILE A 518 -24.27 -23.26 0.41
CA ILE A 518 -23.25 -22.20 0.45
C ILE A 518 -23.89 -20.87 0.83
N THR A 519 -23.21 -20.09 1.67
CA THR A 519 -23.56 -18.69 1.94
C THR A 519 -22.61 -17.76 1.22
N TYR A 520 -23.12 -16.96 0.29
CA TYR A 520 -22.36 -15.86 -0.28
C TYR A 520 -22.45 -14.65 0.63
N LYS A 521 -21.31 -14.27 1.23
CA LYS A 521 -21.15 -13.08 2.05
C LYS A 521 -20.71 -11.92 1.17
N LEU A 522 -21.70 -11.16 0.69
CA LEU A 522 -21.53 -9.99 -0.16
C LEU A 522 -21.20 -8.75 0.67
N LEU A 523 -19.97 -8.27 0.60
CA LEU A 523 -19.64 -6.96 1.13
C LEU A 523 -20.10 -5.86 0.17
N TRP A 524 -21.13 -5.13 0.58
CA TRP A 524 -21.73 -4.02 -0.18
C TRP A 524 -21.12 -2.69 0.28
N ASN A 525 -19.98 -2.32 -0.31
CA ASN A 525 -19.17 -1.19 0.12
C ASN A 525 -19.17 -0.01 -0.87
N GLY A 526 -19.77 -0.19 -2.04
CA GLY A 526 -19.94 0.80 -3.10
C GLY A 526 -18.66 1.16 -3.83
N ALA A 527 -17.59 0.36 -3.74
CA ALA A 527 -16.32 0.68 -4.37
C ALA A 527 -15.47 -0.56 -4.70
N VAL A 528 -14.90 -0.60 -5.90
CA VAL A 528 -13.77 -1.47 -6.25
C VAL A 528 -12.53 -0.90 -5.55
N ALA A 529 -12.35 -1.30 -4.28
CA ALA A 529 -11.49 -0.58 -3.35
C ALA A 529 -10.02 -0.55 -3.78
N MET A 530 -9.49 -1.67 -4.27
CA MET A 530 -8.06 -1.81 -4.60
C MET A 530 -7.64 -1.08 -5.89
N THR A 531 -8.57 -0.71 -6.77
CA THR A 531 -8.31 0.00 -8.03
C THR A 531 -8.36 1.54 -7.89
N GLY A 532 -8.16 2.04 -6.67
CA GLY A 532 -8.27 3.47 -6.36
C GLY A 532 -9.68 3.93 -6.01
N GLY A 533 -10.64 3.02 -5.80
CA GLY A 533 -11.98 3.33 -5.28
C GLY A 533 -13.01 3.66 -6.35
N GLN A 534 -12.95 2.99 -7.49
CA GLN A 534 -13.92 3.15 -8.59
C GLN A 534 -15.30 2.61 -8.21
N ASN A 535 -16.35 3.11 -8.85
CA ASN A 535 -17.69 2.55 -8.67
C ASN A 535 -17.77 1.17 -9.37
N PRO A 536 -18.47 0.18 -8.80
CA PRO A 536 -18.76 -1.08 -9.48
C PRO A 536 -19.49 -0.86 -10.81
N THR A 537 -18.89 -1.28 -11.93
CA THR A 537 -19.53 -1.23 -13.25
C THR A 537 -20.75 -2.16 -13.27
N GLY A 538 -21.88 -1.68 -13.80
CA GLY A 538 -23.14 -2.43 -13.81
C GLY A 538 -23.88 -2.46 -12.46
N GLY A 539 -23.38 -1.75 -11.44
CA GLY A 539 -24.00 -1.69 -10.12
C GLY A 539 -25.44 -1.16 -10.16
N ILE A 540 -26.36 -1.89 -9.54
CA ILE A 540 -27.76 -1.50 -9.35
C ILE A 540 -28.08 -1.29 -7.85
N PRO A 541 -29.13 -0.52 -7.51
CA PRO A 541 -29.55 -0.34 -6.12
C PRO A 541 -29.80 -1.67 -5.38
N LEU A 542 -29.50 -1.66 -4.07
CA LEU A 542 -29.53 -2.85 -3.22
C LEU A 542 -30.89 -3.57 -3.20
N ASP A 543 -31.99 -2.82 -3.25
CA ASP A 543 -33.34 -3.38 -3.33
C ASP A 543 -33.58 -4.18 -4.62
N ARG A 544 -32.99 -3.76 -5.73
CA ARG A 544 -33.05 -4.49 -7.00
C ARG A 544 -32.16 -5.72 -7.00
N VAL A 545 -31.00 -5.65 -6.34
CA VAL A 545 -30.13 -6.83 -6.13
C VAL A 545 -30.88 -7.91 -5.37
N CYS A 546 -31.51 -7.58 -4.25
CA CYS A 546 -32.28 -8.55 -3.47
C CYS A 546 -33.40 -9.20 -4.29
N ARG A 547 -34.16 -8.43 -5.07
CA ARG A 547 -35.20 -8.98 -5.95
C ARG A 547 -34.63 -9.92 -7.01
N SER A 548 -33.49 -9.56 -7.62
CA SER A 548 -32.82 -10.39 -8.60
C SER A 548 -32.37 -11.72 -8.00
N LEU A 549 -31.75 -11.69 -6.81
CA LEU A 549 -31.26 -12.88 -6.13
C LEU A 549 -32.41 -13.82 -5.73
N LEU A 550 -33.52 -13.28 -5.21
CA LEU A 550 -34.72 -14.07 -4.91
C LEU A 550 -35.28 -14.72 -6.19
N ALA A 551 -35.36 -13.95 -7.29
CA ALA A 551 -35.83 -14.46 -8.57
C ALA A 551 -34.92 -15.56 -9.18
N GLN A 552 -33.62 -15.53 -8.89
CA GLN A 552 -32.65 -16.54 -9.31
C GLN A 552 -32.72 -17.83 -8.48
N GLY A 553 -33.39 -17.83 -7.33
CA GLY A 553 -33.54 -19.02 -6.47
C GLY A 553 -32.69 -19.00 -5.19
N VAL A 554 -32.18 -17.85 -4.75
CA VAL A 554 -31.57 -17.73 -3.42
C VAL A 554 -32.64 -17.95 -2.35
N VAL A 555 -32.38 -18.90 -1.44
CA VAL A 555 -33.36 -19.39 -0.46
C VAL A 555 -33.58 -18.40 0.68
N ARG A 556 -32.52 -17.69 1.09
CA ARG A 556 -32.57 -16.75 2.21
C ARG A 556 -31.58 -15.61 2.01
N ILE A 557 -32.05 -14.38 2.26
CA ILE A 557 -31.22 -13.18 2.23
C ILE A 557 -31.33 -12.47 3.58
N ILE A 558 -30.19 -12.16 4.19
CA ILE A 558 -30.10 -11.32 5.39
C ILE A 558 -29.11 -10.19 5.11
N ILE A 559 -29.51 -8.95 5.40
CA ILE A 559 -28.66 -7.77 5.31
C ILE A 559 -28.23 -7.36 6.70
N THR A 560 -26.93 -7.18 6.91
CA THR A 560 -26.38 -6.54 8.10
C THR A 560 -25.90 -5.14 7.73
N SER A 561 -26.14 -4.15 8.58
CA SER A 561 -25.84 -2.74 8.28
C SER A 561 -25.36 -1.98 9.52
N ASP A 562 -24.52 -0.97 9.32
CA ASP A 562 -24.17 0.02 10.35
C ASP A 562 -25.27 1.07 10.58
N ASP A 563 -26.22 1.17 9.64
CA ASP A 563 -27.45 1.94 9.76
C ASP A 563 -28.66 1.12 9.24
N PRO A 564 -29.20 0.20 10.07
CA PRO A 564 -30.35 -0.61 9.70
C PRO A 564 -31.59 0.22 9.35
N GLY A 565 -31.72 1.44 9.89
CA GLY A 565 -32.83 2.35 9.59
C GLY A 565 -32.77 2.82 8.13
N ARG A 566 -31.59 3.28 7.68
CA ARG A 566 -31.33 3.60 6.28
C ARG A 566 -31.61 2.41 5.38
N THR A 567 -31.07 1.24 5.69
CA THR A 567 -31.20 0.05 4.84
C THR A 567 -32.65 -0.41 4.72
N ARG A 568 -33.44 -0.39 5.80
CA ARG A 568 -34.89 -0.71 5.76
C ARG A 568 -35.70 0.30 4.93
N SER A 569 -35.27 1.55 4.87
CA SER A 569 -35.96 2.61 4.10
C SER A 569 -35.83 2.44 2.56
N LEU A 570 -35.00 1.51 2.08
CA LEU A 570 -34.76 1.27 0.65
C LEU A 570 -35.90 0.52 -0.06
N GLY A 571 -36.96 0.13 0.65
CA GLY A 571 -38.09 -0.61 0.05
C GLY A 571 -37.70 -2.03 -0.37
N LEU A 572 -37.03 -2.76 0.52
CA LEU A 572 -36.60 -4.15 0.31
C LEU A 572 -37.81 -5.11 0.24
N PRO A 573 -37.66 -6.28 -0.42
CA PRO A 573 -38.65 -7.35 -0.37
C PRO A 573 -38.95 -7.82 1.06
N SER A 574 -40.16 -8.28 1.33
CA SER A 574 -40.60 -8.74 2.66
C SER A 574 -39.82 -9.95 3.20
N GLU A 575 -39.21 -10.72 2.32
CA GLU A 575 -38.46 -11.93 2.58
C GLU A 575 -37.03 -11.63 3.07
N VAL A 576 -36.58 -10.39 2.92
CA VAL A 576 -35.24 -9.92 3.31
C VAL A 576 -35.27 -9.39 4.74
N ASP A 577 -34.45 -9.99 5.61
CA ASP A 577 -34.27 -9.50 6.97
C ASP A 577 -33.14 -8.46 7.02
N VAL A 578 -33.30 -7.41 7.83
CA VAL A 578 -32.28 -6.38 8.06
C VAL A 578 -31.93 -6.35 9.53
N ARG A 579 -30.67 -6.65 9.85
CA ARG A 579 -30.13 -6.72 11.20
C ARG A 579 -29.01 -5.72 11.42
N ASP A 580 -28.72 -5.45 12.69
CA ASP A 580 -27.55 -4.66 13.03
C ASP A 580 -26.28 -5.45 12.72
N ARG A 581 -25.22 -4.77 12.26
CA ARG A 581 -23.93 -5.40 11.98
C ARG A 581 -23.30 -6.13 13.17
N THR A 582 -23.70 -5.81 14.41
CA THR A 582 -23.26 -6.53 15.61
C THR A 582 -23.76 -7.98 15.67
N GLU A 583 -24.80 -8.32 14.89
CA GLU A 583 -25.41 -9.65 14.83
C GLU A 583 -24.75 -10.56 13.75
N LEU A 584 -23.64 -10.12 13.13
CA LEU A 584 -23.03 -10.81 11.98
C LEU A 584 -22.70 -12.29 12.27
N ALA A 585 -22.15 -12.61 13.44
CA ALA A 585 -21.82 -13.99 13.82
C ALA A 585 -23.09 -14.86 13.97
N ASP A 586 -24.15 -14.31 14.56
CA ASP A 586 -25.43 -15.01 14.69
C ASP A 586 -26.05 -15.28 13.30
N VAL A 587 -25.98 -14.31 12.40
CA VAL A 587 -26.48 -14.44 11.03
C VAL A 587 -25.71 -15.50 10.25
N GLN A 588 -24.37 -15.54 10.38
CA GLN A 588 -23.55 -16.58 9.73
C GLN A 588 -23.96 -17.99 10.21
N ARG A 589 -24.14 -18.18 11.52
CA ARG A 589 -24.62 -19.46 12.10
C ARG A 589 -26.05 -19.81 11.70
N GLU A 590 -26.93 -18.82 11.51
CA GLU A 590 -28.29 -19.02 11.02
C GLU A 590 -28.28 -19.52 9.58
N LEU A 591 -27.56 -18.82 8.69
CA LEU A 591 -27.51 -19.13 7.26
C LEU A 591 -26.80 -20.46 6.97
N ALA A 592 -25.78 -20.83 7.76
CA ALA A 592 -25.10 -22.11 7.63
C ALA A 592 -26.01 -23.34 7.86
N LYS A 593 -27.17 -23.15 8.52
CA LYS A 593 -28.15 -24.23 8.77
C LYS A 593 -29.23 -24.32 7.70
N VAL A 594 -29.26 -23.40 6.75
CA VAL A 594 -30.26 -23.35 5.68
C VAL A 594 -29.72 -24.12 4.48
N SER A 595 -30.43 -25.16 4.04
CA SER A 595 -30.08 -25.90 2.83
C SER A 595 -30.25 -25.03 1.57
N GLY A 596 -29.33 -25.20 0.62
CA GLY A 596 -29.27 -24.43 -0.63
C GLY A 596 -28.41 -23.17 -0.53
N VAL A 597 -28.54 -22.31 -1.54
CA VAL A 597 -27.75 -21.07 -1.64
C VAL A 597 -28.42 -19.96 -0.84
N THR A 598 -27.64 -19.35 0.06
CA THR A 598 -28.06 -18.20 0.86
C THR A 598 -27.13 -17.01 0.66
N VAL A 599 -27.62 -15.81 0.97
CA VAL A 599 -26.83 -14.57 0.81
C VAL A 599 -26.87 -13.74 2.09
N LEU A 600 -25.68 -13.39 2.57
CA LEU A 600 -25.46 -12.40 3.62
C LEU A 600 -24.91 -11.13 2.98
N ILE A 601 -25.69 -10.05 2.94
CA ILE A 601 -25.21 -8.76 2.46
C ILE A 601 -24.73 -7.93 3.65
N HIS A 602 -23.48 -7.48 3.64
CA HIS A 602 -22.95 -6.55 4.63
C HIS A 602 -22.88 -5.14 4.03
N ASP A 603 -23.89 -4.32 4.31
CA ASP A 603 -24.04 -2.94 3.82
C ASP A 603 -23.25 -1.98 4.71
N GLN A 604 -21.99 -1.75 4.35
CA GLN A 604 -21.14 -0.77 5.00
C GLN A 604 -20.09 -0.23 4.00
N ARG A 605 -20.04 1.10 3.87
CA ARG A 605 -19.23 1.77 2.85
C ARG A 605 -17.72 1.55 3.02
N CYS A 606 -16.98 1.50 1.91
CA CYS A 606 -15.51 1.48 1.92
C CYS A 606 -14.94 2.64 2.76
N ALA A 607 -14.08 2.33 3.73
CA ALA A 607 -13.54 3.31 4.67
C ALA A 607 -12.66 4.38 4.01
N ALA A 608 -11.86 3.98 3.01
CA ALA A 608 -11.01 4.91 2.29
C ALA A 608 -11.82 5.95 1.50
N GLU A 609 -12.84 5.50 0.76
CA GLU A 609 -13.73 6.38 0.00
C GLU A 609 -14.61 7.23 0.91
N LEU A 610 -15.09 6.68 2.02
CA LEU A 610 -15.85 7.44 3.01
C LEU A 610 -15.01 8.61 3.57
N ARG A 611 -13.72 8.39 3.87
CA ARG A 611 -12.80 9.45 4.31
C ARG A 611 -12.58 10.49 3.20
N ARG A 612 -12.34 10.06 1.95
CA ARG A 612 -12.13 10.96 0.80
C ARG A 612 -13.35 11.85 0.57
N ASP A 613 -14.55 11.28 0.61
CA ASP A 613 -15.79 12.03 0.42
C ASP A 613 -16.10 12.97 1.58
N ARG A 614 -15.76 12.61 2.82
CA ARG A 614 -15.80 13.54 3.96
C ARG A 614 -14.85 14.71 3.77
N LYS A 615 -13.59 14.46 3.35
CA LYS A 615 -12.62 15.52 3.04
C LYS A 615 -13.11 16.44 1.91
N ARG A 616 -13.78 15.88 0.89
CA ARG A 616 -14.39 16.63 -0.22
C ARG A 616 -15.75 17.28 0.12
N GLY A 617 -16.26 17.10 1.34
CA GLY A 617 -17.53 17.69 1.79
C GLY A 617 -18.79 17.05 1.18
N LYS A 618 -18.70 15.88 0.54
CA LYS A 618 -19.84 15.15 -0.03
C LYS A 618 -20.66 14.42 1.04
N ILE A 619 -20.01 13.99 2.12
CA ILE A 619 -20.65 13.33 3.27
C ILE A 619 -20.33 14.11 4.54
N SER A 620 -21.34 14.29 5.40
CA SER A 620 -21.18 14.97 6.68
C SER A 620 -20.28 14.15 7.62
N PRO A 621 -19.34 14.79 8.34
CA PRO A 621 -18.52 14.09 9.31
C PRO A 621 -19.38 13.55 10.47
N PRO A 622 -18.96 12.44 11.09
CA PRO A 622 -19.66 11.86 12.23
C PRO A 622 -19.65 12.82 13.42
N GLN A 623 -20.69 12.74 14.25
CA GLN A 623 -20.89 13.65 15.39
C GLN A 623 -20.16 13.20 16.65
N THR A 624 -19.68 11.96 16.66
CA THR A 624 -19.04 11.36 17.83
C THR A 624 -17.59 11.05 17.48
N GLN A 625 -16.66 11.41 18.35
CA GLN A 625 -15.29 10.92 18.34
C GLN A 625 -15.01 10.09 19.60
N VAL A 626 -13.92 9.34 19.58
CA VAL A 626 -13.50 8.47 20.69
C VAL A 626 -12.09 8.88 21.10
N ALA A 627 -11.90 9.04 22.40
CA ALA A 627 -10.62 9.18 23.05
C ALA A 627 -10.44 8.10 24.11
N ILE A 628 -9.20 7.81 24.49
CA ILE A 628 -8.87 6.86 25.55
C ILE A 628 -8.21 7.63 26.69
N ASN A 629 -8.72 7.45 27.90
CA ASN A 629 -8.08 7.94 29.11
C ASN A 629 -6.84 7.08 29.41
N HIS A 630 -5.65 7.64 29.21
CA HIS A 630 -4.38 6.91 29.37
C HIS A 630 -4.13 6.47 30.81
N ARG A 631 -4.64 7.20 31.80
CA ARG A 631 -4.54 6.83 33.22
C ARG A 631 -5.38 5.59 33.53
N VAL A 632 -6.57 5.47 32.95
CA VAL A 632 -7.44 4.29 33.11
C VAL A 632 -7.00 3.13 32.19
N CYS A 633 -6.45 3.40 31.02
CA CYS A 633 -6.01 2.34 30.10
C CYS A 633 -4.96 1.40 30.74
N GLU A 634 -5.11 0.09 30.52
CA GLU A 634 -4.13 -0.92 30.97
C GLU A 634 -3.20 -1.37 29.84
N GLY A 635 -3.36 -0.85 28.62
CA GLY A 635 -2.56 -1.27 27.46
C GLY A 635 -2.75 -2.74 27.08
N CYS A 636 -3.92 -3.31 27.33
CA CYS A 636 -4.19 -4.74 27.12
C CYS A 636 -4.44 -5.15 25.66
N GLY A 637 -4.53 -4.20 24.72
CA GLY A 637 -4.72 -4.50 23.29
C GLY A 637 -6.12 -4.96 22.87
N HIS A 638 -7.00 -5.37 23.79
CA HIS A 638 -8.31 -5.95 23.42
C HIS A 638 -9.18 -5.04 22.51
N CYS A 639 -9.10 -3.72 22.65
CA CYS A 639 -9.78 -2.80 21.73
C CYS A 639 -9.22 -2.84 20.29
N ALA A 640 -7.93 -3.08 20.13
CA ALA A 640 -7.29 -3.29 18.83
C ALA A 640 -7.55 -4.70 18.30
N GLU A 641 -7.58 -5.72 19.16
CA GLU A 641 -7.93 -7.10 18.81
C GLU A 641 -9.33 -7.17 18.18
N VAL A 642 -10.36 -6.64 18.86
CA VAL A 642 -11.74 -6.69 18.36
C VAL A 642 -11.96 -5.81 17.13
N SER A 643 -11.29 -4.65 17.05
CA SER A 643 -11.53 -3.69 15.95
C SER A 643 -10.60 -3.87 14.75
N ASN A 644 -9.43 -4.48 14.94
CA ASN A 644 -8.36 -4.65 13.96
C ASN A 644 -8.05 -3.32 13.23
N CYS A 645 -8.04 -2.22 13.97
CA CYS A 645 -8.05 -0.86 13.43
C CYS A 645 -6.70 -0.15 13.62
N LEU A 646 -6.09 0.29 12.52
CA LEU A 646 -4.80 0.98 12.50
C LEU A 646 -4.75 2.31 13.27
N SER A 647 -5.91 2.91 13.56
CA SER A 647 -5.96 4.14 14.36
C SER A 647 -5.88 3.88 15.86
N VAL A 648 -5.91 2.62 16.31
CA VAL A 648 -5.75 2.23 17.71
C VAL A 648 -4.25 2.00 17.96
N GLN A 649 -3.53 3.02 18.39
CA GLN A 649 -2.07 2.96 18.46
C GLN A 649 -1.54 2.73 19.88
N PRO A 650 -0.40 2.04 20.05
CA PRO A 650 0.31 2.03 21.34
C PRO A 650 0.79 3.44 21.69
N PHE A 651 0.76 3.76 22.98
CA PHE A 651 1.22 5.05 23.50
C PHE A 651 1.96 4.83 24.81
N ASP A 652 3.26 5.12 24.86
CA ASP A 652 4.07 4.89 26.05
C ASP A 652 3.90 6.04 27.06
N THR A 653 3.77 5.70 28.34
CA THR A 653 3.60 6.65 29.46
C THR A 653 4.52 6.24 30.61
N PRO A 654 4.79 7.13 31.58
CA PRO A 654 5.52 6.76 32.80
C PRO A 654 4.87 5.61 33.61
N PHE A 655 3.58 5.31 33.38
CA PHE A 655 2.86 4.18 33.97
C PHE A 655 2.88 2.91 33.09
N GLY A 656 3.83 2.83 32.16
CA GLY A 656 3.94 1.78 31.16
C GLY A 656 3.10 2.04 29.89
N ARG A 657 3.11 1.08 28.97
CA ARG A 657 2.44 1.17 27.67
C ARG A 657 0.91 1.24 27.80
N LYS A 658 0.30 2.17 27.07
CA LYS A 658 -1.14 2.42 26.97
C LYS A 658 -1.59 2.37 25.51
N THR A 659 -2.86 2.69 25.28
CA THR A 659 -3.46 2.76 23.94
C THR A 659 -4.05 4.14 23.74
N THR A 660 -3.90 4.68 22.53
CA THR A 660 -4.50 5.95 22.10
C THR A 660 -5.25 5.78 20.77
N ILE A 661 -6.08 6.77 20.42
CA ILE A 661 -6.75 6.82 19.12
C ILE A 661 -6.17 7.98 18.33
N ASP A 662 -5.51 7.68 17.21
CA ASP A 662 -5.08 8.66 16.22
C ASP A 662 -6.33 9.30 15.57
N GLN A 663 -6.56 10.58 15.88
CA GLN A 663 -7.76 11.31 15.45
C GLN A 663 -7.75 11.65 13.95
N ASP A 664 -6.58 11.71 13.32
CA ASP A 664 -6.43 12.14 11.93
C ASP A 664 -6.63 10.98 10.95
N SER A 665 -6.25 9.77 11.36
CA SER A 665 -6.50 8.55 10.59
C SER A 665 -7.85 7.89 10.89
N CYS A 666 -8.44 8.15 12.06
CA CYS A 666 -9.67 7.50 12.50
C CYS A 666 -10.87 7.79 11.57
N ASN A 667 -11.52 6.71 11.09
CA ASN A 667 -12.74 6.81 10.27
C ASN A 667 -14.04 6.73 11.08
N VAL A 668 -13.92 6.62 12.42
CA VAL A 668 -15.04 6.64 13.37
C VAL A 668 -16.10 5.58 13.05
N ASP A 669 -15.68 4.33 12.90
CA ASP A 669 -16.60 3.20 12.82
C ASP A 669 -17.06 2.72 14.21
N LEU A 670 -16.44 3.22 15.29
CA LEU A 670 -16.75 2.93 16.69
C LEU A 670 -16.55 1.48 17.13
N SER A 671 -15.99 0.60 16.29
CA SER A 671 -15.81 -0.83 16.60
C SER A 671 -14.85 -1.05 17.77
N CYS A 672 -13.90 -0.14 18.00
CA CYS A 672 -13.02 -0.17 19.18
C CYS A 672 -13.81 -0.14 20.51
N LEU A 673 -15.02 0.44 20.51
CA LEU A 673 -15.90 0.49 21.68
C LEU A 673 -16.50 -0.86 22.05
N GLU A 674 -16.30 -1.91 21.25
CA GLU A 674 -16.67 -3.28 21.60
C GLU A 674 -15.68 -3.91 22.58
N GLY A 675 -14.44 -3.39 22.64
CA GLY A 675 -13.42 -3.92 23.54
C GLY A 675 -13.78 -3.67 25.01
N ASP A 676 -13.69 -4.68 25.87
CA ASP A 676 -13.98 -4.58 27.31
C ASP A 676 -12.97 -3.68 28.05
N CYS A 677 -13.25 -2.37 28.04
CA CYS A 677 -12.39 -1.34 28.61
C CYS A 677 -13.22 -0.14 29.12
N PRO A 678 -13.02 0.30 30.37
CA PRO A 678 -13.66 1.49 30.93
C PRO A 678 -12.94 2.81 30.58
N ALA A 679 -11.83 2.76 29.84
CA ALA A 679 -11.02 3.94 29.53
C ALA A 679 -11.60 4.84 28.43
N PHE A 680 -12.66 4.42 27.74
CA PHE A 680 -13.20 5.16 26.61
C PHE A 680 -13.97 6.42 27.04
N ILE A 681 -13.69 7.52 26.33
CA ILE A 681 -14.43 8.77 26.41
C ILE A 681 -14.99 9.06 25.03
N THR A 682 -16.30 9.31 24.93
CA THR A 682 -16.92 9.80 23.70
C THR A 682 -17.04 11.31 23.73
N ILE A 683 -16.77 11.93 22.58
CA ILE A 683 -16.87 13.36 22.35
C ILE A 683 -18.01 13.57 21.35
N THR A 684 -19.17 14.03 21.81
CA THR A 684 -20.35 14.26 20.94
C THR A 684 -20.51 15.74 20.64
N ARG A 685 -20.48 16.07 19.35
CA ARG A 685 -20.70 17.41 18.81
C ARG A 685 -22.20 17.66 18.60
N PRO A 686 -22.81 18.69 19.22
CA PRO A 686 -24.23 18.96 19.04
C PRO A 686 -24.56 19.38 17.60
N LYS A 687 -25.71 18.93 17.08
CA LYS A 687 -26.30 19.43 15.81
C LYS A 687 -26.64 20.92 15.96
N ARG A 688 -25.71 21.83 15.64
CA ARG A 688 -26.03 23.25 15.44
C ARG A 688 -25.85 23.64 13.98
N SER A 689 -26.74 24.52 13.51
CA SER A 689 -26.83 24.97 12.13
C SER A 689 -25.50 25.51 11.65
N ARG A 690 -25.26 25.25 10.37
CA ARG A 690 -24.15 25.63 9.51
C ARG A 690 -23.70 27.09 9.72
N ARG A 691 -22.97 27.38 10.79
CA ARG A 691 -22.14 28.57 10.88
C ARG A 691 -20.91 28.25 10.06
N ARG A 692 -20.83 28.89 8.89
CA ARG A 692 -19.68 28.88 7.98
C ARG A 692 -18.42 28.98 8.84
N ARG A 693 -17.55 27.96 8.74
CA ARG A 693 -16.20 27.92 9.29
C ARG A 693 -15.60 29.33 9.23
N ALA A 694 -15.45 29.99 10.38
CA ALA A 694 -14.18 30.65 10.60
C ALA A 694 -13.26 29.47 10.90
N SER A 695 -12.48 29.06 9.92
CA SER A 695 -11.35 28.20 10.19
C SER A 695 -10.48 28.97 11.19
N GLY A 696 -10.56 28.62 12.47
CA GLY A 696 -9.34 28.55 13.26
C GLY A 696 -8.48 27.47 12.61
N ARG A 697 -7.91 27.79 11.45
CA ARG A 697 -6.56 27.36 11.15
C ARG A 697 -5.77 28.15 12.19
N ASP A 698 -5.08 27.49 13.10
CA ASP A 698 -3.89 28.12 13.66
C ASP A 698 -3.13 28.70 12.46
N GLU A 699 -2.79 29.99 12.51
CA GLU A 699 -2.09 30.65 11.42
C GLU A 699 -0.90 29.74 11.05
N LEU A 700 -0.87 29.27 9.80
CA LEU A 700 0.26 28.52 9.28
C LEU A 700 1.50 29.34 9.61
N ALA A 701 2.46 28.79 10.36
CA ALA A 701 3.67 29.51 10.69
C ALA A 701 4.34 29.89 9.36
N VAL A 702 4.44 31.19 9.08
CA VAL A 702 5.02 31.64 7.81
C VAL A 702 6.54 31.65 7.97
N PRO A 703 7.28 30.85 7.19
CA PRO A 703 8.74 30.85 7.28
C PRO A 703 9.31 32.21 6.85
N PRO A 704 10.37 32.71 7.52
CA PRO A 704 11.02 33.97 7.14
C PRO A 704 11.51 33.95 5.68
N THR A 705 11.52 35.12 5.04
CA THR A 705 12.06 35.30 3.69
C THR A 705 13.03 36.50 3.67
N PRO A 706 14.10 36.48 2.84
CA PRO A 706 14.49 35.42 1.91
C PRO A 706 15.15 34.22 2.61
N ILE A 707 14.96 33.01 2.05
CA ILE A 707 15.63 31.78 2.51
C ILE A 707 17.03 31.73 1.86
N PRO A 708 18.10 31.35 2.58
CA PRO A 708 19.41 31.14 1.98
C PRO A 708 19.36 30.22 0.75
N ALA A 709 20.08 30.58 -0.31
CA ALA A 709 20.15 29.75 -1.50
C ALA A 709 20.81 28.40 -1.17
N PRO A 710 20.35 27.28 -1.76
CA PRO A 710 21.05 26.01 -1.62
C PRO A 710 22.45 26.11 -2.24
N PRO A 711 23.42 25.29 -1.79
CA PRO A 711 24.68 25.10 -2.50
C PRO A 711 24.44 24.66 -3.95
N GLU A 712 25.38 24.97 -4.85
CA GLU A 712 25.35 24.36 -6.20
C GLU A 712 25.40 22.85 -6.06
N SER A 713 24.53 22.14 -6.81
CA SER A 713 24.45 20.69 -6.69
C SER A 713 25.75 20.04 -7.13
N THR A 714 26.20 19.05 -6.35
CA THR A 714 27.49 18.36 -6.56
C THR A 714 27.45 17.35 -7.70
N GLY A 715 26.26 17.01 -8.22
CA GLY A 715 26.05 16.01 -9.27
C GLY A 715 25.02 16.48 -10.29
N ILE A 716 25.36 16.30 -11.57
CA ILE A 716 24.49 16.65 -12.71
C ILE A 716 23.43 15.56 -12.93
N ASP A 717 23.77 14.30 -12.62
CA ASP A 717 22.90 13.13 -12.72
C ASP A 717 22.77 12.48 -11.32
N VAL A 718 21.55 12.18 -10.87
CA VAL A 718 21.27 11.66 -9.52
C VAL A 718 20.20 10.57 -9.55
N ASN A 719 20.51 9.45 -8.92
CA ASN A 719 19.57 8.36 -8.64
C ASN A 719 18.99 8.52 -7.22
N ILE A 720 17.68 8.65 -7.13
CA ILE A 720 16.95 8.91 -5.90
C ILE A 720 16.09 7.68 -5.56
N HIS A 721 16.29 7.14 -4.37
CA HIS A 721 15.47 6.08 -3.80
C HIS A 721 14.58 6.67 -2.70
N ILE A 722 13.26 6.54 -2.83
CA ILE A 722 12.29 7.12 -1.89
C ILE A 722 11.57 5.99 -1.17
N THR A 723 11.62 5.97 0.16
CA THR A 723 10.98 4.93 0.98
C THR A 723 9.91 5.52 1.87
N GLY A 724 8.72 4.92 1.91
CA GLY A 724 7.64 5.37 2.79
C GLY A 724 6.47 4.39 2.90
N ILE A 725 5.32 4.90 3.34
CA ILE A 725 4.13 4.11 3.62
C ILE A 725 3.01 4.43 2.62
N GLY A 726 2.27 3.40 2.21
CA GLY A 726 1.06 3.57 1.40
C GLY A 726 0.09 4.58 2.01
N GLY A 727 -0.33 5.55 1.20
CA GLY A 727 -1.29 6.58 1.61
C GLY A 727 -0.72 7.80 2.33
N THR A 728 0.61 7.91 2.51
CA THR A 728 1.26 9.11 3.09
C THR A 728 1.75 10.12 2.04
N GLY A 729 1.68 9.80 0.74
CA GLY A 729 2.04 10.73 -0.33
C GLY A 729 3.41 10.51 -0.97
N VAL A 730 4.02 9.32 -0.80
CA VAL A 730 5.31 8.94 -1.43
C VAL A 730 5.28 9.18 -2.95
N VAL A 731 4.34 8.54 -3.66
CA VAL A 731 4.13 8.66 -5.11
C VAL A 731 3.88 10.10 -5.55
N THR A 732 3.06 10.84 -4.79
CA THR A 732 2.79 12.26 -5.08
C THR A 732 4.06 13.10 -4.99
N THR A 733 4.92 12.79 -4.02
CA THR A 733 6.20 13.49 -3.84
C THR A 733 7.17 13.15 -4.97
N GLY A 734 7.23 11.89 -5.40
CA GLY A 734 8.00 11.49 -6.58
C GLY A 734 7.57 12.25 -7.85
N GLN A 735 6.26 12.38 -8.08
CA GLN A 735 5.72 13.16 -9.19
C GLN A 735 6.01 14.67 -9.09
N LEU A 736 6.04 15.24 -7.87
CA LEU A 736 6.42 16.64 -7.66
C LEU A 736 7.89 16.87 -8.04
N ILE A 737 8.80 16.00 -7.58
CA ILE A 737 10.22 16.06 -7.90
C ILE A 737 10.42 15.89 -9.42
N GLY A 738 9.79 14.89 -10.03
CA GLY A 738 9.91 14.67 -11.48
C GLY A 738 9.37 15.81 -12.33
N THR A 739 8.24 16.41 -11.93
CA THR A 739 7.70 17.60 -12.62
C THR A 739 8.66 18.79 -12.49
N ALA A 740 9.20 19.02 -11.29
CA ALA A 740 10.13 20.13 -11.06
C ALA A 740 11.44 19.96 -11.84
N ALA A 741 12.03 18.76 -11.84
CA ALA A 741 13.22 18.46 -12.61
C ALA A 741 13.01 18.64 -14.13
N MET A 742 11.83 18.27 -14.66
CA MET A 742 11.46 18.57 -16.05
C MET A 742 11.36 20.09 -16.31
N LEU A 743 10.80 20.86 -15.38
CA LEU A 743 10.72 22.32 -15.51
C LEU A 743 12.10 22.97 -15.56
N ASP A 744 13.07 22.41 -14.83
CA ASP A 744 14.49 22.82 -14.87
C ASP A 744 15.24 22.36 -16.14
N GLY A 745 14.61 21.52 -16.98
CA GLY A 745 15.17 21.04 -18.24
C GLY A 745 15.94 19.71 -18.14
N SER A 746 15.89 19.03 -16.98
CA SER A 746 16.47 17.71 -16.81
C SER A 746 15.56 16.62 -17.38
N ASN A 747 16.17 15.52 -17.83
CA ASN A 747 15.48 14.28 -18.14
C ASN A 747 15.12 13.52 -16.85
N VAL A 748 13.92 12.95 -16.80
CA VAL A 748 13.44 12.21 -15.63
C VAL A 748 12.88 10.87 -16.07
N GLN A 749 13.27 9.83 -15.35
CA GLN A 749 12.57 8.55 -15.36
C GLN A 749 12.26 8.13 -13.93
N GLY A 750 11.18 7.39 -13.74
CA GLY A 750 10.81 6.90 -12.42
C GLY A 750 9.95 5.66 -12.43
N LEU A 751 9.87 5.03 -11.26
CA LEU A 751 9.05 3.85 -11.02
C LEU A 751 8.44 3.90 -9.62
N ASP A 752 7.10 3.89 -9.56
CA ASP A 752 6.36 3.80 -8.31
C ASP A 752 6.01 2.34 -8.00
N GLN A 753 6.56 1.78 -6.93
CA GLN A 753 6.34 0.39 -6.51
C GLN A 753 5.37 0.36 -5.32
N ILE A 754 4.10 0.08 -5.61
CA ILE A 754 3.02 0.00 -4.63
C ILE A 754 2.66 -1.47 -4.42
N GLY A 755 2.72 -1.95 -3.17
CA GLY A 755 2.32 -3.33 -2.84
C GLY A 755 0.79 -3.54 -2.83
N LEU A 756 0.36 -4.74 -2.43
CA LEU A 756 -1.06 -5.15 -2.37
C LEU A 756 -1.96 -4.18 -1.59
N SER A 757 -1.47 -3.58 -0.50
CA SER A 757 -2.28 -2.65 0.30
C SER A 757 -2.08 -1.21 -0.12
N GLN A 758 -3.18 -0.51 -0.38
CA GLN A 758 -3.16 0.94 -0.60
C GLN A 758 -2.72 1.76 0.61
N LYS A 759 -2.80 1.21 1.82
CA LYS A 759 -2.42 1.87 3.07
C LYS A 759 -1.60 0.98 3.98
N ALA A 760 -0.68 1.57 4.75
CA ALA A 760 0.16 0.88 5.75
C ALA A 760 1.16 -0.16 5.21
N GLY A 761 1.07 -0.55 3.94
CA GLY A 761 2.11 -1.32 3.26
C GLY A 761 3.32 -0.45 2.89
N PRO A 762 4.48 -1.07 2.64
CA PRO A 762 5.67 -0.36 2.16
C PRO A 762 5.42 0.17 0.74
N VAL A 763 5.94 1.35 0.47
CA VAL A 763 5.99 1.96 -0.87
C VAL A 763 7.40 2.43 -1.13
N VAL A 764 7.91 2.07 -2.30
CA VAL A 764 9.20 2.51 -2.82
C VAL A 764 8.95 3.29 -4.11
N SER A 765 9.62 4.42 -4.29
CA SER A 765 9.58 5.18 -5.53
C SER A 765 11.01 5.49 -5.95
N ASP A 766 11.38 5.11 -7.16
CA ASP A 766 12.69 5.36 -7.74
C ASP A 766 12.59 6.52 -8.73
N LEU A 767 13.56 7.44 -8.72
CA LEU A 767 13.70 8.49 -9.72
C LEU A 767 15.15 8.58 -10.20
N ARG A 768 15.33 8.75 -11.50
CA ARG A 768 16.60 9.11 -12.13
C ARG A 768 16.45 10.47 -12.76
N ILE A 769 17.27 11.42 -12.33
CA ILE A 769 17.36 12.75 -12.93
C ILE A 769 18.68 12.81 -13.68
N THR A 770 18.64 13.07 -14.98
CA THR A 770 19.86 13.19 -15.80
C THR A 770 19.81 14.41 -16.71
N THR A 771 20.95 15.00 -17.05
CA THR A 771 21.00 16.06 -18.09
C THR A 771 21.55 15.54 -19.41
N SER A 772 22.38 14.49 -19.38
CA SER A 772 22.96 13.87 -20.57
C SER A 772 22.11 12.72 -21.10
N GLY A 773 20.84 12.95 -21.42
CA GLY A 773 19.99 12.14 -22.32
C GLY A 773 19.95 10.60 -22.18
N ARG A 774 20.54 10.02 -21.13
CA ARG A 774 20.71 8.58 -20.97
C ARG A 774 19.91 8.12 -19.78
N SER A 775 19.26 6.98 -19.93
CA SER A 775 18.62 6.30 -18.82
C SER A 775 18.47 4.82 -19.16
N GLY A 776 19.00 3.97 -18.27
CA GLY A 776 18.81 2.52 -18.31
C GLY A 776 17.43 2.15 -17.78
N SER A 777 17.35 1.20 -16.85
CA SER A 777 16.06 0.83 -16.25
C SER A 777 15.54 1.95 -15.33
N ASN A 778 14.22 2.12 -15.28
CA ASN A 778 13.58 3.05 -14.35
C ASN A 778 13.58 2.56 -12.90
N ARG A 779 13.88 1.27 -12.66
CA ARG A 779 14.16 0.72 -11.34
C ARG A 779 15.63 0.95 -10.97
N LEU A 780 15.91 1.23 -9.70
CA LEU A 780 17.28 1.20 -9.19
C LEU A 780 17.68 -0.23 -8.78
N GLY A 781 18.85 -0.67 -9.23
CA GLY A 781 19.50 -1.93 -8.83
C GLY A 781 20.30 -1.81 -7.54
N ASP A 782 21.00 -2.88 -7.17
CA ASP A 782 21.82 -2.95 -5.95
C ASP A 782 22.89 -1.83 -5.98
N ARG A 783 23.01 -1.09 -4.87
CA ARG A 783 24.05 -0.05 -4.68
C ARG A 783 24.01 1.15 -5.64
N GLN A 784 22.88 1.41 -6.29
CA GLN A 784 22.78 2.45 -7.31
C GLN A 784 22.31 3.83 -6.83
N ALA A 785 21.77 3.94 -5.61
CA ALA A 785 21.22 5.19 -5.11
C ALA A 785 22.31 6.21 -4.74
N ASP A 786 22.15 7.45 -5.20
CA ASP A 786 22.93 8.60 -4.73
C ASP A 786 22.28 9.25 -3.51
N LEU A 787 20.94 9.26 -3.48
CA LEU A 787 20.14 9.89 -2.44
C LEU A 787 19.02 8.96 -1.97
N LEU A 788 18.98 8.66 -0.68
CA LEU A 788 17.88 8.00 0.00
C LEU A 788 16.98 9.04 0.67
N LEU A 789 15.75 9.19 0.18
CA LEU A 789 14.69 9.97 0.83
C LEU A 789 13.85 9.07 1.73
N ALA A 790 14.14 9.11 3.03
CA ALA A 790 13.52 8.24 4.03
C ALA A 790 12.29 8.91 4.67
N PHE A 791 11.10 8.73 4.12
CA PHE A 791 9.85 9.22 4.72
C PHE A 791 9.32 8.33 5.85
N ASP A 792 9.70 7.05 5.88
CA ASP A 792 9.44 6.13 6.99
C ASP A 792 10.71 5.35 7.33
N LEU A 793 11.19 5.49 8.57
CA LEU A 793 12.45 4.91 9.01
C LEU A 793 12.43 3.37 8.97
N LEU A 794 11.28 2.74 9.25
CA LEU A 794 11.17 1.28 9.22
C LEU A 794 11.29 0.72 7.79
N VAL A 795 10.69 1.37 6.80
CA VAL A 795 10.86 0.98 5.39
C VAL A 795 12.27 1.30 4.90
N ALA A 796 12.84 2.45 5.29
CA ALA A 796 14.21 2.81 4.94
C ALA A 796 15.24 1.79 5.46
N ALA A 797 15.04 1.27 6.68
CA ALA A 797 15.91 0.26 7.29
C ALA A 797 15.63 -1.19 6.82
N SER A 798 14.53 -1.41 6.10
CA SER A 798 14.19 -2.74 5.55
C SER A 798 15.15 -3.16 4.43
N ALA A 799 15.19 -4.44 4.09
CA ALA A 799 15.99 -4.93 2.96
C ALA A 799 15.66 -4.13 1.69
N THR A 800 14.37 -4.02 1.35
CA THR A 800 13.90 -3.27 0.18
C THR A 800 14.29 -1.78 0.16
N GLY A 801 14.54 -1.16 1.32
CA GLY A 801 14.99 0.23 1.40
C GLY A 801 16.51 0.39 1.32
N LEU A 802 17.26 -0.65 1.71
CA LEU A 802 18.74 -0.65 1.74
C LEU A 802 19.37 -1.36 0.54
N ASP A 803 18.60 -2.09 -0.27
CA ASP A 803 19.09 -2.78 -1.46
C ASP A 803 19.75 -1.78 -2.43
N ALA A 804 19.14 -0.63 -2.68
CA ALA A 804 19.73 0.40 -3.55
C ALA A 804 20.88 1.19 -2.89
N ALA A 805 21.12 1.05 -1.58
CA ALA A 805 22.05 1.89 -0.83
C ALA A 805 23.51 1.38 -0.89
N ASP A 806 24.46 2.32 -0.84
CA ASP A 806 25.88 2.04 -0.73
C ASP A 806 26.60 2.96 0.27
N ALA A 807 27.39 2.35 1.14
CA ALA A 807 28.09 3.02 2.23
C ALA A 807 29.12 4.06 1.76
N ALA A 808 29.59 3.99 0.51
CA ALA A 808 30.51 4.98 -0.06
C ALA A 808 29.80 6.10 -0.83
N ARG A 809 28.56 5.87 -1.29
CA ARG A 809 27.88 6.73 -2.27
C ARG A 809 26.64 7.41 -1.71
N THR A 810 25.75 6.66 -1.09
CA THR A 810 24.36 7.07 -0.82
C THR A 810 24.28 8.05 0.33
N ALA A 811 23.88 9.28 0.06
CA ALA A 811 23.49 10.25 1.07
C ALA A 811 22.05 10.00 1.55
N VAL A 812 21.70 10.46 2.76
CA VAL A 812 20.38 10.24 3.36
C VAL A 812 19.76 11.55 3.82
N VAL A 813 18.50 11.78 3.47
CA VAL A 813 17.66 12.84 4.02
C VAL A 813 16.33 12.24 4.41
N GLY A 814 15.95 12.31 5.69
CA GLY A 814 14.82 11.53 6.16
C GLY A 814 14.19 11.98 7.47
N SER A 815 13.06 11.35 7.77
CA SER A 815 12.41 11.43 9.07
C SER A 815 12.91 10.33 10.00
N ARG A 816 13.17 10.68 11.26
CA ARG A 816 13.47 9.72 12.33
C ARG A 816 12.22 9.15 13.02
N ASP A 817 11.03 9.56 12.58
CA ASP A 817 9.77 9.13 13.17
C ASP A 817 9.50 7.64 12.86
N VAL A 818 9.10 6.88 13.88
CA VAL A 818 8.77 5.46 13.74
C VAL A 818 7.27 5.26 13.82
N VAL A 819 6.65 4.92 12.70
CA VAL A 819 5.21 4.58 12.67
C VAL A 819 5.05 3.07 12.91
N PRO A 820 4.30 2.62 13.93
CA PRO A 820 4.10 1.19 14.18
C PRO A 820 3.45 0.46 12.99
N PRO A 821 3.85 -0.79 12.69
CA PRO A 821 3.16 -1.62 11.71
C PRO A 821 1.78 -2.07 12.23
N GLY A 822 0.86 -2.40 11.32
CA GLY A 822 -0.50 -2.82 11.68
C GLY A 822 -0.55 -4.04 12.59
N ALA A 823 0.35 -5.01 12.42
CA ALA A 823 0.43 -6.20 13.28
C ALA A 823 0.67 -5.82 14.76
N LYS A 824 1.53 -4.85 15.04
CA LYS A 824 1.80 -4.37 16.41
C LYS A 824 0.58 -3.70 17.05
N THR A 825 -0.32 -3.15 16.25
CA THR A 825 -1.58 -2.62 16.76
C THR A 825 -2.43 -3.72 17.39
N ALA A 826 -2.55 -4.88 16.72
CA ALA A 826 -3.30 -6.02 17.23
C ALA A 826 -2.55 -6.81 18.31
N HIS A 827 -1.21 -6.88 18.21
CA HIS A 827 -0.32 -7.68 19.06
C HIS A 827 0.71 -6.76 19.76
N PRO A 828 0.33 -6.10 20.87
CA PRO A 828 1.19 -5.14 21.57
C PRO A 828 2.44 -5.74 22.21
N GLU A 829 2.50 -7.07 22.31
CA GLU A 829 3.66 -7.88 22.75
C GLU A 829 4.77 -7.96 21.71
N ILE A 830 4.53 -7.58 20.44
CA ILE A 830 5.58 -7.55 19.42
C ILE A 830 6.58 -6.44 19.74
N ASP A 831 7.81 -6.85 20.05
CA ASP A 831 8.93 -5.93 20.22
C ASP A 831 9.28 -5.26 18.90
N MET A 832 9.49 -3.95 18.96
CA MET A 832 9.94 -3.18 17.80
C MET A 832 11.39 -2.80 18.00
N PRO A 833 12.16 -2.80 16.91
CA PRO A 833 13.43 -2.12 16.91
C PRO A 833 13.25 -0.67 17.37
N THR A 834 14.19 -0.18 18.18
CA THR A 834 14.23 1.22 18.59
C THR A 834 14.53 2.11 17.39
N ALA A 835 14.18 3.40 17.48
CA ALA A 835 14.54 4.36 16.43
C ALA A 835 16.06 4.40 16.21
N GLU A 836 16.86 4.28 17.28
CA GLU A 836 18.32 4.29 17.15
C GLU A 836 18.86 3.02 16.48
N GLU A 837 18.32 1.84 16.78
CA GLU A 837 18.67 0.59 16.08
C GLU A 837 18.36 0.67 14.58
N LEU A 838 17.22 1.24 14.21
CA LEU A 838 16.85 1.44 12.80
C LEU A 838 17.75 2.47 12.13
N LEU A 839 18.06 3.58 12.82
CA LEU A 839 18.99 4.58 12.32
C LEU A 839 20.37 3.96 12.10
N GLU A 840 20.95 3.30 13.11
CA GLU A 840 22.27 2.65 13.03
C GLU A 840 22.35 1.69 11.84
N ARG A 841 21.30 0.89 11.61
CA ARG A 841 21.20 0.00 10.46
C ARG A 841 21.25 0.75 9.12
N VAL A 842 20.56 1.89 8.99
CA VAL A 842 20.66 2.73 7.79
C VAL A 842 22.04 3.38 7.70
N ARG A 843 22.60 3.87 8.81
CA ARG A 843 23.92 4.51 8.84
C ARG A 843 25.04 3.57 8.41
N ALA A 844 24.94 2.28 8.73
CA ALA A 844 25.92 1.26 8.36
C ALA A 844 26.00 1.00 6.84
N GLU A 845 24.92 1.29 6.11
CA GLU A 845 24.77 0.96 4.69
C GLU A 845 24.76 2.21 3.79
N THR A 846 24.98 3.39 4.38
CA THR A 846 24.93 4.69 3.70
C THR A 846 26.14 5.55 4.05
N ARG A 847 26.39 6.60 3.27
CA ARG A 847 27.55 7.48 3.42
C ARG A 847 27.49 8.25 4.73
N GLY A 848 28.51 8.11 5.57
CA GLY A 848 28.52 8.65 6.95
C GLY A 848 28.59 10.19 7.06
N ASP A 849 29.09 10.89 6.04
CA ASP A 849 29.29 12.34 6.05
C ASP A 849 28.06 13.15 5.54
N ALA A 850 27.00 12.49 5.09
CA ALA A 850 25.83 13.13 4.50
C ALA A 850 24.53 12.45 4.91
N GLN A 851 24.19 12.58 6.19
CA GLN A 851 22.98 12.03 6.79
C GLN A 851 22.23 13.12 7.55
N TYR A 852 21.02 13.43 7.11
CA TYR A 852 20.19 14.49 7.66
C TYR A 852 18.86 13.91 8.15
N TRP A 853 18.63 13.94 9.46
CA TRP A 853 17.47 13.33 10.11
C TRP A 853 16.69 14.37 10.92
N ALA A 854 15.41 14.55 10.61
CA ALA A 854 14.51 15.44 11.33
C ALA A 854 13.34 14.66 11.96
N GLY A 855 12.74 15.18 13.05
CA GLY A 855 11.42 14.75 13.51
C GLY A 855 10.33 15.34 12.63
N ALA A 856 10.30 14.94 11.36
CA ALA A 856 9.58 15.68 10.31
C ALA A 856 8.06 15.74 10.53
N SER A 857 7.46 14.68 11.10
CA SER A 857 6.03 14.64 11.40
C SER A 857 5.68 15.58 12.55
N ASP A 858 6.47 15.57 13.62
CA ASP A 858 6.27 16.43 14.78
C ASP A 858 6.46 17.91 14.39
N LEU A 859 7.51 18.20 13.61
CA LEU A 859 7.77 19.56 13.12
C LEU A 859 6.68 20.04 12.15
N ALA A 860 6.23 19.22 11.21
CA ALA A 860 5.14 19.57 10.31
C ALA A 860 3.83 19.79 11.07
N GLN A 861 3.54 18.95 12.06
CA GLN A 861 2.37 19.10 12.92
C GLN A 861 2.41 20.42 13.70
N ALA A 862 3.58 20.80 14.25
CA ALA A 862 3.74 22.02 15.02
C ALA A 862 3.72 23.29 14.15
N LEU A 863 4.37 23.27 12.98
CA LEU A 863 4.56 24.48 12.15
C LEU A 863 3.40 24.74 11.19
N VAL A 864 2.83 23.68 10.60
CA VAL A 864 1.78 23.80 9.57
C VAL A 864 0.47 23.11 9.96
N GLY A 865 0.38 22.56 11.17
CA GLY A 865 -0.86 22.02 11.74
C GLY A 865 -1.27 20.64 11.24
N ASP A 866 -0.46 19.99 10.38
CA ASP A 866 -0.77 18.69 9.79
C ASP A 866 0.52 17.91 9.47
N ALA A 867 0.68 16.74 10.08
CA ALA A 867 1.80 15.83 9.82
C ALA A 867 1.89 15.34 8.36
N VAL A 868 0.84 15.48 7.54
CA VAL A 868 0.87 15.16 6.10
C VAL A 868 1.93 15.98 5.34
N GLY A 869 2.32 17.15 5.86
CA GLY A 869 3.39 17.98 5.29
C GLY A 869 4.81 17.40 5.46
N ALA A 870 4.99 16.33 6.25
CA ALA A 870 6.31 15.80 6.61
C ALA A 870 7.17 15.39 5.39
N ASN A 871 6.57 14.71 4.40
CA ASN A 871 7.33 14.29 3.20
C ASN A 871 7.83 15.50 2.41
N VAL A 872 7.01 16.54 2.28
CA VAL A 872 7.36 17.78 1.57
C VAL A 872 8.41 18.58 2.36
N PHE A 873 8.36 18.53 3.70
CA PHE A 873 9.40 19.07 4.57
C PHE A 873 10.75 18.37 4.33
N VAL A 874 10.78 17.04 4.27
CA VAL A 874 12.00 16.26 3.95
C VAL A 874 12.55 16.60 2.56
N VAL A 875 11.70 16.80 1.56
CA VAL A 875 12.14 17.30 0.25
C VAL A 875 12.74 18.71 0.33
N GLY A 876 12.16 19.59 1.16
CA GLY A 876 12.74 20.90 1.47
C GLY A 876 14.16 20.81 2.02
N MET A 877 14.39 19.88 2.95
CA MET A 877 15.74 19.59 3.47
C MET A 877 16.67 19.13 2.33
N ALA A 878 16.22 18.20 1.49
CA ALA A 878 17.04 17.62 0.42
C ALA A 878 17.45 18.63 -0.66
N VAL A 879 16.57 19.59 -0.98
CA VAL A 879 16.91 20.72 -1.87
C VAL A 879 17.95 21.62 -1.20
N GLN A 880 17.75 21.96 0.08
CA GLN A 880 18.64 22.90 0.77
C GLN A 880 20.05 22.34 1.03
N THR A 881 20.22 21.02 1.12
CA THR A 881 21.53 20.37 1.23
C THR A 881 22.31 20.37 -0.09
N GLY A 882 21.66 20.66 -1.23
CA GLY A 882 22.23 20.56 -2.58
C GLY A 882 22.29 19.12 -3.14
N LEU A 883 21.79 18.12 -2.38
CA LEU A 883 21.78 16.71 -2.77
C LEU A 883 20.69 16.38 -3.82
N LEU A 884 19.60 17.16 -3.84
CA LEU A 884 18.55 17.06 -4.85
C LEU A 884 18.79 18.14 -5.94
N PRO A 885 19.12 17.78 -7.20
CA PRO A 885 19.48 18.74 -8.25
C PRO A 885 18.24 19.38 -8.90
N VAL A 886 17.43 20.05 -8.10
CA VAL A 886 16.20 20.75 -8.53
C VAL A 886 16.15 22.13 -7.89
N THR A 887 15.79 23.15 -8.66
CA THR A 887 15.69 24.52 -8.16
C THR A 887 14.51 24.65 -7.20
N PRO A 888 14.66 25.42 -6.10
CA PRO A 888 13.54 25.69 -5.20
C PRO A 888 12.31 26.27 -5.92
N GLU A 889 12.54 27.11 -6.94
CA GLU A 889 11.49 27.76 -7.73
C GLU A 889 10.69 26.76 -8.57
N ALA A 890 11.36 25.78 -9.20
CA ALA A 890 10.68 24.73 -9.96
C ALA A 890 9.85 23.83 -9.05
N LEU A 891 10.34 23.53 -7.84
CA LEU A 891 9.60 22.70 -6.89
C LEU A 891 8.38 23.44 -6.30
N GLU A 892 8.49 24.72 -5.97
CA GLU A 892 7.34 25.55 -5.58
C GLU A 892 6.31 25.62 -6.72
N THR A 893 6.76 25.80 -7.96
CA THR A 893 5.89 25.76 -9.15
C THR A 893 5.19 24.40 -9.28
N ALA A 894 5.89 23.29 -9.07
CA ALA A 894 5.30 21.95 -9.10
C ALA A 894 4.24 21.75 -8.01
N ILE A 895 4.46 22.28 -6.80
CA ILE A 895 3.49 22.26 -5.69
C ILE A 895 2.22 23.06 -6.07
N GLU A 896 2.39 24.25 -6.66
CA GLU A 896 1.27 25.06 -7.15
C GLU A 896 0.47 24.33 -8.24
N LEU A 897 1.17 23.74 -9.21
CA LEU A 897 0.56 22.98 -10.30
C LEU A 897 -0.25 21.77 -9.83
N ASN A 898 0.23 21.06 -8.80
CA ASN A 898 -0.49 19.93 -8.21
C ASN A 898 -1.83 20.36 -7.58
N GLY A 899 -1.93 21.60 -7.08
CA GLY A 899 -3.20 22.20 -6.63
C GLY A 899 -3.79 21.61 -5.34
N VAL A 900 -3.09 20.70 -4.67
CA VAL A 900 -3.53 20.07 -3.41
C VAL A 900 -2.84 20.73 -2.24
N ALA A 901 -3.62 21.36 -1.35
CA ALA A 901 -3.13 21.98 -0.10
C ALA A 901 -1.90 22.89 -0.32
N VAL A 902 -1.92 23.68 -1.40
CA VAL A 902 -0.76 24.45 -1.90
C VAL A 902 -0.09 25.29 -0.81
N GLU A 903 -0.85 26.07 -0.05
CA GLU A 903 -0.32 26.91 1.04
C GLU A 903 0.44 26.09 2.10
N LEU A 904 -0.12 24.93 2.49
CA LEU A 904 0.45 24.05 3.50
C LEU A 904 1.73 23.38 2.99
N ASN A 905 1.69 22.82 1.78
CA ASN A 905 2.84 22.14 1.19
C ASN A 905 3.98 23.12 0.89
N THR A 906 3.66 24.34 0.44
CA THR A 906 4.66 25.40 0.23
C THR A 906 5.30 25.82 1.55
N ALA A 907 4.51 25.99 2.61
CA ALA A 907 5.05 26.30 3.94
C ALA A 907 5.92 25.16 4.48
N ALA A 908 5.48 23.89 4.38
CA ALA A 908 6.25 22.73 4.81
C ALA A 908 7.59 22.60 4.05
N PHE A 909 7.57 22.80 2.72
CA PHE A 909 8.78 22.81 1.89
C PHE A 909 9.78 23.87 2.38
N ARG A 910 9.30 25.11 2.57
CA ARG A 910 10.14 26.23 3.02
C ARG A 910 10.68 26.04 4.44
N TRP A 911 9.89 25.47 5.36
CA TRP A 911 10.38 25.12 6.69
C TRP A 911 11.43 24.01 6.66
N GLY A 912 11.27 23.02 5.79
CA GLY A 912 12.29 21.99 5.55
C GLY A 912 13.62 22.57 5.07
N ARG A 913 13.56 23.57 4.19
CA ARG A 913 14.75 24.33 3.78
C ARG A 913 15.37 25.07 4.96
N TRP A 914 14.57 25.80 5.74
CA TRP A 914 15.08 26.48 6.93
C TRP A 914 15.69 25.55 7.96
N TRP A 915 15.22 24.32 8.08
CA TRP A 915 15.78 23.35 9.04
C TRP A 915 17.26 23.06 8.75
N VAL A 916 17.64 23.02 7.46
CA VAL A 916 19.05 22.86 7.04
C VAL A 916 19.83 24.16 7.21
N ALA A 917 19.20 25.32 6.98
CA ALA A 917 19.85 26.62 7.08
C ALA A 917 20.08 27.10 8.53
N ASP A 918 19.09 26.90 9.41
CA ASP A 918 19.08 27.26 10.82
C ASP A 918 18.09 26.38 11.60
N GLN A 919 18.58 25.23 12.07
CA GLN A 919 17.78 24.27 12.81
C GLN A 919 17.20 24.85 14.11
N ALA A 920 17.98 25.63 14.85
CA ALA A 920 17.57 26.19 16.14
C ALA A 920 16.37 27.15 15.99
N MET A 921 16.35 27.93 14.91
CA MET A 921 15.22 28.80 14.58
C MET A 921 13.94 27.99 14.31
N VAL A 922 14.04 26.90 13.54
CA VAL A 922 12.87 26.05 13.22
C VAL A 922 12.32 25.39 14.48
N GLU A 923 13.19 24.86 15.34
CA GLU A 923 12.79 24.25 16.61
C GLU A 923 12.13 25.27 17.54
N THR A 924 12.66 26.50 17.60
CA THR A 924 12.06 27.60 18.38
C THR A 924 10.69 27.99 17.83
N ALA A 925 10.54 28.09 16.51
CA ALA A 925 9.27 28.40 15.87
C ALA A 925 8.22 27.31 16.11
N ALA A 926 8.64 26.04 16.04
CA ALA A 926 7.79 24.89 16.32
C ALA A 926 7.33 24.88 17.79
N ALA A 927 8.22 25.15 18.75
CA ALA A 927 7.88 25.28 20.16
C ALA A 927 6.94 26.47 20.46
N GLY A 928 7.00 27.54 19.65
CA GLY A 928 6.09 28.68 19.76
C GLY A 928 4.69 28.45 19.19
N HIS A 929 4.54 27.50 18.26
CA HIS A 929 3.27 27.18 17.56
C HIS A 929 2.67 25.84 17.97
N SER A 930 3.40 25.02 18.73
CA SER A 930 2.81 23.85 19.37
C SER A 930 1.63 24.33 20.21
N VAL A 931 0.41 23.93 19.83
CA VAL A 931 -0.67 23.81 20.81
C VAL A 931 -0.04 23.08 21.99
N PRO A 932 -0.12 23.60 23.22
CA PRO A 932 0.37 22.87 24.37
C PRO A 932 -0.44 21.57 24.42
N VAL A 933 0.07 20.51 23.79
CA VAL A 933 0.06 19.21 24.43
C VAL A 933 0.77 19.53 25.72
N PRO A 934 0.07 19.49 26.85
CA PRO A 934 0.69 19.86 28.10
C PRO A 934 1.99 19.05 28.21
N ASP A 935 3.14 19.73 28.36
CA ASP A 935 4.45 19.09 28.58
C ASP A 935 4.37 18.11 29.77
N ASP A 936 3.35 18.30 30.61
CA ASP A 936 2.81 17.43 31.65
C ASP A 936 2.40 16.00 31.21
N ALA A 937 2.37 15.67 29.92
CA ALA A 937 2.16 14.29 29.47
C ALA A 937 3.45 13.44 29.40
N ARG A 938 4.64 14.06 29.25
CA ARG A 938 5.93 13.36 29.26
C ARG A 938 6.75 13.63 30.51
N THR A 939 6.60 14.80 31.13
CA THR A 939 7.13 15.10 32.45
C THR A 939 5.96 15.31 33.40
N LEU A 940 5.62 14.29 34.19
CA LEU A 940 4.70 14.43 35.32
C LEU A 940 5.34 15.35 36.38
N ASP A 941 5.43 16.65 36.11
CA ASP A 941 5.92 17.63 37.08
C ASP A 941 4.78 17.98 38.05
N HIS A 942 4.42 16.98 38.86
CA HIS A 942 3.68 17.22 40.07
C HIS A 942 4.71 17.35 41.18
N ASP A 943 4.69 18.46 41.92
CA ASP A 943 5.40 18.54 43.20
C ASP A 943 4.88 17.42 44.14
N HIS A 944 5.56 16.26 44.11
CA HIS A 944 5.22 15.07 44.87
C HIS A 944 5.58 15.22 46.35
N SER A 945 6.38 16.23 46.70
CA SER A 945 6.93 16.46 48.04
C SER A 945 5.83 16.67 49.09
N GLY A 946 4.74 17.35 48.72
CA GLY A 946 3.59 17.59 49.60
C GLY A 946 2.77 16.31 49.90
N VAL A 947 2.73 15.36 48.96
CA VAL A 947 1.96 14.10 49.09
C VAL A 947 2.75 13.08 49.90
N LEU A 948 4.02 12.88 49.55
CA LEU A 948 4.94 11.92 50.16
C LEU A 948 5.34 12.34 51.58
N GLY A 949 5.64 13.63 51.78
CA GLY A 949 6.22 14.16 53.01
C GLY A 949 7.69 13.76 53.19
N ARG A 950 8.42 14.51 54.03
CA ARG A 950 9.89 14.41 54.21
C ARG A 950 10.41 12.99 54.49
N LYS A 951 9.66 12.17 55.23
CA LYS A 951 10.09 10.82 55.62
C LYS A 951 10.09 9.82 54.46
N LEU A 952 9.13 9.92 53.54
CA LEU A 952 9.11 9.05 52.36
C LEU A 952 10.08 9.56 51.28
N GLY A 953 10.20 10.88 51.12
CA GLY A 953 11.18 11.50 50.21
C GLY A 953 12.61 11.06 50.52
N GLY A 954 13.07 11.24 51.77
CA GLY A 954 14.43 10.81 52.14
C GLY A 954 14.69 9.31 51.94
N ARG A 955 13.67 8.46 52.09
CA ARG A 955 13.81 7.02 51.79
C ARG A 955 13.98 6.72 50.32
N ILE A 956 13.37 7.52 49.44
CA ILE A 956 13.51 7.38 48.00
C ILE A 956 14.90 7.84 47.58
N ASP A 957 15.39 8.94 48.14
CA ASP A 957 16.76 9.42 47.92
C ASP A 957 17.80 8.34 48.32
N ASP A 958 17.62 7.71 49.48
CA ASP A 958 18.47 6.61 49.97
C ASP A 958 18.38 5.35 49.06
N LEU A 959 17.22 5.10 48.45
CA LEU A 959 17.00 3.97 47.56
C LEU A 959 17.58 4.18 46.16
N ALA A 960 17.52 5.41 45.67
CA ALA A 960 17.99 5.77 44.33
C ALA A 960 19.50 6.04 44.27
N GLU A 961 20.16 6.38 45.39
CA GLU A 961 21.62 6.64 45.47
C GLU A 961 22.15 7.60 44.39
N GLY A 962 21.35 8.60 44.00
CA GLY A 962 21.71 9.58 42.97
C GLY A 962 21.31 9.22 41.55
N ASP A 963 20.70 8.05 41.31
CA ASP A 963 20.02 7.74 40.04
C ASP A 963 18.73 8.55 39.93
N THR A 964 18.76 9.59 39.09
CA THR A 964 17.64 10.52 38.90
C THR A 964 16.42 9.86 38.25
N VAL A 965 16.62 8.82 37.43
CA VAL A 965 15.53 8.11 36.73
C VAL A 965 14.80 7.21 37.70
N LEU A 966 15.55 6.42 38.49
CA LEU A 966 14.96 5.58 39.53
C LEU A 966 14.29 6.42 40.62
N ALA A 967 14.90 7.53 41.04
CA ALA A 967 14.30 8.46 42.00
C ALA A 967 12.94 8.97 41.51
N ALA A 968 12.87 9.48 40.27
CA ALA A 968 11.63 9.98 39.69
C ALA A 968 10.55 8.89 39.59
N ALA A 969 10.93 7.67 39.21
CA ALA A 969 9.99 6.54 39.15
C ALA A 969 9.45 6.17 40.54
N LEU A 970 10.31 6.09 41.55
CA LEU A 970 9.92 5.78 42.93
C LEU A 970 9.07 6.87 43.58
N GLU A 971 9.37 8.15 43.31
CA GLU A 971 8.54 9.28 43.72
C GLU A 971 7.15 9.21 43.12
N LEU A 972 7.08 8.98 41.81
CA LEU A 972 5.84 8.87 41.07
C LEU A 972 4.97 7.73 41.62
N PHE A 973 5.53 6.51 41.67
CA PHE A 973 4.82 5.32 42.14
C PHE A 973 4.38 5.45 43.60
N SER A 974 5.25 5.97 44.47
CA SER A 974 4.93 6.17 45.88
C SER A 974 3.82 7.21 46.05
N ALA A 975 3.85 8.32 45.31
CA ALA A 975 2.84 9.37 45.39
C ALA A 975 1.48 8.85 44.91
N GLU A 976 1.48 8.05 43.85
CA GLU A 976 0.28 7.37 43.37
C GLU A 976 -0.24 6.34 44.36
N LEU A 977 0.62 5.58 45.07
CA LEU A 977 0.17 4.67 46.13
C LEU A 977 -0.43 5.39 47.34
N VAL A 978 0.05 6.59 47.68
CA VAL A 978 -0.57 7.46 48.69
C VAL A 978 -1.97 7.88 48.25
N ARG A 979 -2.12 8.28 46.98
CA ARG A 979 -3.41 8.68 46.40
C ARG A 979 -4.35 7.48 46.28
N PHE A 980 -3.85 6.32 45.86
CA PHE A 980 -4.54 5.04 45.76
C PHE A 980 -5.11 4.65 47.13
N GLN A 981 -4.27 4.51 48.16
CA GLN A 981 -4.71 4.16 49.51
C GLN A 981 -4.26 5.18 50.56
N ASN A 982 -2.98 5.14 50.97
CA ASN A 982 -2.41 5.94 52.05
C ASN A 982 -0.85 5.83 52.10
N ARG A 983 -0.21 6.62 52.96
CA ARG A 983 1.26 6.61 53.18
C ARG A 983 1.81 5.28 53.71
N ALA A 984 1.03 4.51 54.45
CA ALA A 984 1.48 3.19 54.92
C ALA A 984 1.63 2.18 53.77
N MET A 985 0.79 2.29 52.74
CA MET A 985 0.92 1.50 51.51
C MET A 985 2.23 1.80 50.78
N ALA A 986 2.52 3.08 50.56
CA ALA A 986 3.75 3.54 49.92
C ALA A 986 5.00 3.14 50.73
N ALA A 987 4.95 3.23 52.06
CA ALA A 987 6.05 2.76 52.91
C ALA A 987 6.34 1.26 52.74
N ARG A 988 5.31 0.40 52.74
CA ARG A 988 5.48 -1.06 52.53
C ARG A 988 5.99 -1.39 51.14
N TYR A 989 5.56 -0.63 50.13
CA TYR A 989 6.09 -0.75 48.77
C TYR A 989 7.59 -0.46 48.74
N LEU A 990 8.02 0.66 49.34
CA LEU A 990 9.44 1.00 49.44
C LEU A 990 10.23 0.00 50.29
N ASP A 991 9.64 -0.59 51.35
CA ASP A 991 10.28 -1.65 52.14
C ASP A 991 10.57 -2.88 51.26
N ALA A 992 9.62 -3.29 50.42
CA ALA A 992 9.79 -4.42 49.51
C ALA A 992 10.80 -4.12 48.40
N VAL A 993 10.78 -2.92 47.80
CA VAL A 993 11.78 -2.52 46.79
C VAL A 993 13.18 -2.46 47.41
N ALA A 994 13.31 -2.01 48.66
CA ALA A 994 14.59 -1.94 49.37
C ALA A 994 15.25 -3.30 49.57
N GLU A 995 14.45 -4.36 49.74
CA GLU A 995 14.94 -5.73 49.86
C GLU A 995 15.75 -6.14 48.62
N PHE A 996 15.20 -5.90 47.42
CA PHE A 996 15.86 -6.23 46.16
C PHE A 996 16.97 -5.24 45.78
N ALA A 997 16.82 -3.96 46.13
CA ALA A 997 17.88 -2.97 45.93
C ALA A 997 19.14 -3.31 46.73
N ALA A 998 18.98 -3.73 48.00
CA ALA A 998 20.12 -4.16 48.82
C ALA A 998 20.82 -5.39 48.24
N LEU A 999 20.04 -6.34 47.72
CA LEU A 999 20.58 -7.55 47.08
C LEU A 999 21.30 -7.24 45.76
N GLU A 1000 20.68 -6.46 44.86
CA GLU A 1000 21.26 -6.08 43.57
C GLU A 1000 22.59 -5.33 43.79
N ARG A 1001 22.66 -4.43 44.79
CA ARG A 1001 23.91 -3.74 45.16
C ARG A 1001 24.99 -4.70 45.64
N GLN A 1002 24.62 -5.78 46.34
CA GLN A 1002 25.57 -6.77 46.82
C GLN A 1002 26.13 -7.63 45.67
N VAL A 1003 25.30 -7.98 44.70
CA VAL A 1003 25.64 -8.92 43.61
C VAL A 1003 26.22 -8.20 42.39
N ASN A 1004 25.71 -7.01 42.04
CA ASN A 1004 26.14 -6.22 40.89
C ASN A 1004 26.19 -4.71 41.23
N PRO A 1005 27.27 -4.25 41.89
CA PRO A 1005 27.42 -2.84 42.26
C PRO A 1005 27.37 -1.91 41.03
N GLY A 1006 26.42 -0.98 41.02
CA GLY A 1006 26.22 -0.01 39.93
C GLY A 1006 25.08 -0.35 38.96
N SER A 1007 24.42 -1.51 39.12
CA SER A 1007 23.15 -1.82 38.44
C SER A 1007 21.95 -1.42 39.29
N ALA A 1008 20.92 -0.90 38.65
CA ALA A 1008 19.61 -0.65 39.23
C ALA A 1008 18.47 -1.27 38.39
N ALA A 1009 18.81 -2.14 37.43
CA ALA A 1009 17.88 -2.70 36.46
C ALA A 1009 16.83 -3.61 37.13
N LEU A 1010 17.25 -4.51 38.03
CA LEU A 1010 16.32 -5.37 38.76
C LEU A 1010 15.46 -4.52 39.70
N THR A 1011 16.06 -3.57 40.41
CA THR A 1011 15.36 -2.66 41.32
C THR A 1011 14.28 -1.85 40.59
N ALA A 1012 14.60 -1.31 39.41
CA ALA A 1012 13.65 -0.59 38.57
C ALA A 1012 12.51 -1.50 38.08
N ALA A 1013 12.83 -2.72 37.62
CA ALA A 1013 11.84 -3.70 37.19
C ALA A 1013 10.90 -4.12 38.33
N VAL A 1014 11.44 -4.40 39.52
CA VAL A 1014 10.65 -4.72 40.72
C VAL A 1014 9.80 -3.53 41.16
N ALA A 1015 10.35 -2.32 41.14
CA ALA A 1015 9.62 -1.10 41.48
C ALA A 1015 8.40 -0.91 40.56
N ALA A 1016 8.57 -1.04 39.25
CA ALA A 1016 7.51 -0.91 38.27
C ALA A 1016 6.47 -2.06 38.38
N GLY A 1017 6.94 -3.31 38.44
CA GLY A 1017 6.09 -4.49 38.52
C GLY A 1017 5.27 -4.55 39.80
N LEU A 1018 5.90 -4.30 40.96
CA LEU A 1018 5.21 -4.27 42.25
C LEU A 1018 4.21 -3.12 42.32
N PHE A 1019 4.53 -1.94 41.79
CA PHE A 1019 3.59 -0.82 41.71
C PHE A 1019 2.35 -1.23 40.90
N LYS A 1020 2.55 -1.80 39.71
CA LYS A 1020 1.47 -2.24 38.81
C LYS A 1020 0.53 -3.27 39.48
N LEU A 1021 1.09 -4.27 40.16
CA LEU A 1021 0.29 -5.29 40.85
C LEU A 1021 -0.39 -4.75 42.12
N THR A 1022 0.19 -3.74 42.76
CA THR A 1022 -0.35 -3.14 43.99
C THR A 1022 -1.45 -2.11 43.72
N ALA A 1023 -1.22 -1.20 42.77
CA ALA A 1023 -2.15 -0.15 42.36
C ALA A 1023 -3.17 -0.66 41.33
N TYR A 1024 -3.79 -1.81 41.61
CA TYR A 1024 -4.76 -2.43 40.72
C TYR A 1024 -6.00 -1.55 40.54
N LYS A 1025 -6.52 -1.48 39.31
CA LYS A 1025 -7.63 -0.60 38.92
C LYS A 1025 -8.99 -1.15 39.32
N ASP A 1026 -9.32 -0.98 40.59
CA ASP A 1026 -10.67 -1.21 41.11
C ASP A 1026 -11.61 -0.02 40.91
N GLU A 1027 -12.88 -0.18 41.28
CA GLU A 1027 -13.94 0.79 41.00
C GLU A 1027 -13.65 2.16 41.64
N TYR A 1028 -13.01 2.17 42.82
CA TYR A 1028 -12.60 3.40 43.50
C TYR A 1028 -11.43 4.07 42.78
N GLU A 1029 -10.47 3.29 42.33
CA GLU A 1029 -9.29 3.80 41.63
C GLU A 1029 -9.61 4.28 40.23
N VAL A 1030 -10.39 3.52 39.46
CA VAL A 1030 -10.91 3.94 38.16
C VAL A 1030 -11.68 5.25 38.32
N ALA A 1031 -12.53 5.39 39.35
CA ALA A 1031 -13.23 6.64 39.62
C ALA A 1031 -12.28 7.81 39.91
N ARG A 1032 -11.16 7.59 40.63
CA ARG A 1032 -10.14 8.63 40.86
C ARG A 1032 -9.44 9.02 39.55
N LEU A 1033 -9.01 8.04 38.76
CA LEU A 1033 -8.30 8.26 37.49
C LEU A 1033 -9.20 8.87 36.39
N MET A 1034 -10.51 8.63 36.47
CA MET A 1034 -11.53 9.32 35.66
C MET A 1034 -11.76 10.77 36.08
N LEU A 1035 -11.21 11.24 37.20
CA LEU A 1035 -11.29 12.65 37.61
C LEU A 1035 -9.96 13.38 37.41
N ASP A 1036 -8.92 12.62 37.09
CA ASP A 1036 -7.58 13.09 36.81
C ASP A 1036 -7.54 13.91 35.50
N SER A 1037 -6.86 15.06 35.55
CA SER A 1037 -6.66 15.94 34.40
C SER A 1037 -5.87 15.25 33.31
N ASP A 1038 -4.83 14.51 33.69
CA ASP A 1038 -3.88 13.87 32.78
C ASP A 1038 -4.60 12.80 31.95
N GLY A 1039 -5.53 12.09 32.59
CA GLY A 1039 -6.38 11.10 31.93
C GLY A 1039 -7.39 11.71 30.96
N HIS A 1040 -7.76 12.99 31.11
CA HIS A 1040 -8.70 13.69 30.23
C HIS A 1040 -8.01 14.43 29.09
N ALA A 1041 -6.70 14.67 29.17
CA ALA A 1041 -5.95 15.45 28.19
C ALA A 1041 -6.22 15.01 26.74
N PRO A 1042 -6.23 13.70 26.38
CA PRO A 1042 -6.53 13.29 25.00
C PRO A 1042 -7.95 13.67 24.55
N ALA A 1043 -8.93 13.57 25.44
CA ALA A 1043 -10.32 13.92 25.13
C ALA A 1043 -10.53 15.44 25.05
N VAL A 1044 -9.81 16.20 25.87
CA VAL A 1044 -9.85 17.67 25.86
C VAL A 1044 -9.18 18.22 24.60
N ALA A 1045 -8.01 17.67 24.22
CA ALA A 1045 -7.29 18.06 23.00
C ALA A 1045 -8.13 17.84 21.73
N ALA A 1046 -8.92 16.75 21.69
CA ALA A 1046 -9.80 16.46 20.56
C ALA A 1046 -11.15 17.21 20.60
N ALA A 1047 -11.53 17.78 21.75
CA ALA A 1047 -12.83 18.42 21.94
C ALA A 1047 -12.83 19.90 21.54
N GLN A 1048 -13.96 20.37 21.02
CA GLN A 1048 -14.19 21.77 20.70
C GLN A 1048 -15.08 22.46 21.74
N PRO A 1049 -15.05 23.80 21.84
CA PRO A 1049 -15.98 24.54 22.69
C PRO A 1049 -17.45 24.19 22.38
N GLY A 1050 -18.14 23.59 23.35
CA GLY A 1050 -19.54 23.16 23.23
C GLY A 1050 -19.75 21.67 22.99
N ASP A 1051 -18.68 20.89 22.82
CA ASP A 1051 -18.76 19.43 22.74
C ASP A 1051 -19.15 18.80 24.08
N ARG A 1052 -19.83 17.66 24.01
CA ARG A 1052 -20.28 16.90 25.19
C ARG A 1052 -19.42 15.67 25.38
N LEU A 1053 -18.75 15.58 26.53
CA LEU A 1053 -17.96 14.42 26.91
C LEU A 1053 -18.82 13.42 27.70
N ALA A 1054 -18.63 12.13 27.43
CA ALA A 1054 -19.21 11.06 28.23
C ALA A 1054 -18.21 9.90 28.44
N TRP A 1055 -18.16 9.39 29.67
CA TRP A 1055 -17.43 8.17 30.00
C TRP A 1055 -18.23 6.94 29.58
N LEU A 1056 -17.57 5.95 28.98
CA LEU A 1056 -18.19 4.66 28.66
C LEU A 1056 -17.79 3.60 29.67
N LEU A 1057 -18.75 3.15 30.47
CA LEU A 1057 -18.53 2.12 31.49
C LEU A 1057 -19.37 0.87 31.21
N HIS A 1058 -18.89 -0.29 31.65
CA HIS A 1058 -19.68 -1.53 31.64
C HIS A 1058 -19.66 -2.15 33.04
N PRO A 1059 -20.47 -1.63 33.99
CA PRO A 1059 -20.43 -2.10 35.38
C PRO A 1059 -20.70 -3.61 35.48
N PRO A 1060 -19.91 -4.37 36.27
CA PRO A 1060 -20.06 -5.83 36.41
C PRO A 1060 -21.46 -6.27 36.84
N THR A 1061 -22.12 -5.48 37.71
CA THR A 1061 -23.49 -5.74 38.17
C THR A 1061 -24.51 -5.67 37.03
N LEU A 1062 -24.39 -4.67 36.14
CA LEU A 1062 -25.27 -4.55 34.97
C LEU A 1062 -24.99 -5.64 33.93
N ARG A 1063 -23.73 -6.09 33.81
CA ARG A 1063 -23.34 -7.23 32.97
C ARG A 1063 -23.95 -8.54 33.48
N ALA A 1064 -23.88 -8.79 34.79
CA ALA A 1064 -24.52 -9.93 35.43
C ALA A 1064 -26.06 -9.91 35.29
N MET A 1065 -26.65 -8.73 35.15
CA MET A 1065 -28.08 -8.53 34.85
C MET A 1065 -28.41 -8.61 33.33
N GLY A 1066 -27.47 -9.03 32.49
CA GLY A 1066 -27.70 -9.31 31.07
C GLY A 1066 -27.47 -8.13 30.10
N ARG A 1067 -26.97 -6.99 30.58
CA ARG A 1067 -26.66 -5.84 29.69
C ARG A 1067 -25.39 -6.10 28.88
N LYS A 1068 -25.52 -6.18 27.56
CA LYS A 1068 -24.41 -6.44 26.62
C LYS A 1068 -23.60 -5.19 26.23
N SER A 1069 -24.15 -3.98 26.36
CA SER A 1069 -23.52 -2.73 25.88
C SER A 1069 -23.15 -1.75 27.00
N LYS A 1070 -22.11 -0.94 26.75
CA LYS A 1070 -21.61 0.10 27.65
C LYS A 1070 -22.66 1.20 27.91
N ILE A 1071 -22.62 1.78 29.11
CA ILE A 1071 -23.39 2.98 29.47
C ILE A 1071 -22.56 4.24 29.21
N ALA A 1072 -23.17 5.24 28.58
CA ALA A 1072 -22.59 6.56 28.44
C ALA A 1072 -23.00 7.46 29.61
N LEU A 1073 -22.03 7.88 30.42
CA LEU A 1073 -22.22 8.79 31.55
C LEU A 1073 -21.62 10.15 31.21
N SER A 1074 -22.47 11.18 31.08
CA SER A 1074 -22.01 12.56 30.87
C SER A 1074 -21.03 12.97 31.96
N THR A 1075 -19.83 13.41 31.57
CA THR A 1075 -18.77 13.78 32.52
C THR A 1075 -19.24 14.90 33.44
N ALA A 1076 -19.84 15.96 32.89
CA ALA A 1076 -20.34 17.10 33.66
C ALA A 1076 -21.42 16.73 34.69
N ARG A 1077 -22.38 15.88 34.32
CA ARG A 1077 -23.51 15.51 35.20
C ARG A 1077 -23.08 14.51 36.29
N TRP A 1078 -22.24 13.55 35.95
CA TRP A 1078 -21.91 12.42 36.82
C TRP A 1078 -20.63 12.61 37.63
N ARG A 1079 -19.85 13.69 37.37
CA ARG A 1079 -18.63 14.03 38.13
C ARG A 1079 -18.82 13.98 39.65
N PRO A 1080 -19.89 14.54 40.26
CA PRO A 1080 -20.05 14.50 41.72
C PRO A 1080 -20.18 13.08 42.28
N LEU A 1081 -20.88 12.19 41.55
CA LEU A 1081 -21.06 10.81 41.99
C LEU A 1081 -19.76 10.02 41.83
N ILE A 1082 -19.04 10.20 40.73
CA ILE A 1082 -17.71 9.58 40.53
C ILE A 1082 -16.73 10.08 41.60
N ALA A 1083 -16.79 11.37 41.99
CA ALA A 1083 -15.96 11.91 43.08
C ALA A 1083 -16.32 11.32 44.44
N LEU A 1084 -17.60 11.04 44.69
CA LEU A 1084 -18.03 10.33 45.89
C LEU A 1084 -17.51 8.90 45.90
N LEU A 1085 -17.59 8.19 44.75
CA LEU A 1085 -17.07 6.84 44.59
C LEU A 1085 -15.55 6.80 44.84
N ALA A 1086 -14.78 7.74 44.27
CA ALA A 1086 -13.33 7.82 44.49
C ALA A 1086 -12.94 7.99 45.98
N LYS A 1087 -13.74 8.73 46.76
CA LYS A 1087 -13.55 8.86 48.23
C LYS A 1087 -13.83 7.56 48.99
N GLY A 1088 -14.55 6.62 48.37
CA GLY A 1088 -14.85 5.29 48.88
C GLY A 1088 -13.64 4.36 49.04
N LYS A 1089 -12.44 4.76 48.62
CA LYS A 1089 -11.20 3.98 48.76
C LYS A 1089 -10.91 3.43 50.17
N ARG A 1090 -11.49 4.03 51.22
CA ARG A 1090 -11.39 3.54 52.61
C ARG A 1090 -12.11 2.21 52.83
N LEU A 1091 -13.08 1.87 51.99
CA LEU A 1091 -13.81 0.60 52.04
C LEU A 1091 -12.99 -0.54 51.41
N ARG A 1092 -12.02 -0.22 50.53
CA ARG A 1092 -11.21 -1.21 49.80
C ARG A 1092 -10.60 -2.24 50.74
N GLY A 1093 -10.90 -3.52 50.48
CA GLY A 1093 -10.37 -4.64 51.25
C GLY A 1093 -11.00 -4.84 52.63
N THR A 1094 -12.01 -4.05 53.00
CA THR A 1094 -12.80 -4.26 54.22
C THR A 1094 -14.00 -5.18 53.96
N PRO A 1095 -14.62 -5.77 54.99
CA PRO A 1095 -15.85 -6.56 54.82
C PRO A 1095 -17.03 -5.77 54.22
N PHE A 1096 -16.97 -4.43 54.28
CA PHE A 1096 -17.97 -3.50 53.75
C PHE A 1096 -17.70 -3.08 52.30
N ASP A 1097 -16.70 -3.66 51.64
CA ASP A 1097 -16.43 -3.41 50.23
C ASP A 1097 -17.44 -4.15 49.33
N PRO A 1098 -18.41 -3.46 48.68
CA PRO A 1098 -19.38 -4.11 47.82
C PRO A 1098 -18.73 -4.76 46.57
N PHE A 1099 -17.57 -4.27 46.12
CA PHE A 1099 -16.90 -4.76 44.91
C PHE A 1099 -15.83 -5.81 45.21
N GLY A 1100 -15.30 -5.81 46.44
CA GLY A 1100 -14.18 -6.66 46.84
C GLY A 1100 -14.43 -8.18 46.79
N ARG A 1101 -15.68 -8.64 46.59
CA ARG A 1101 -16.05 -10.07 46.50
C ARG A 1101 -15.89 -10.68 45.10
N ALA A 1102 -15.76 -9.87 44.06
CA ALA A 1102 -15.58 -10.35 42.69
C ALA A 1102 -14.30 -11.21 42.56
N LYS A 1103 -14.32 -12.21 41.65
CA LYS A 1103 -13.19 -13.14 41.45
C LYS A 1103 -11.91 -12.37 41.10
N VAL A 1104 -11.97 -11.47 40.12
CA VAL A 1104 -10.83 -10.63 39.69
C VAL A 1104 -10.22 -9.84 40.86
N ARG A 1105 -11.06 -9.23 41.72
CA ARG A 1105 -10.60 -8.45 42.88
C ARG A 1105 -9.93 -9.29 43.97
N ARG A 1106 -10.31 -10.57 44.11
CA ARG A 1106 -9.64 -11.49 45.03
C ARG A 1106 -8.27 -11.89 44.53
N GLU A 1107 -8.14 -12.15 43.23
CA GLU A 1107 -6.86 -12.48 42.60
C GLU A 1107 -5.92 -11.27 42.63
N GLU A 1108 -6.38 -10.06 42.28
CA GLU A 1108 -5.57 -8.82 42.34
C GLU A 1108 -4.94 -8.57 43.72
N ARG A 1109 -5.63 -8.90 44.81
CA ARG A 1109 -5.08 -8.75 46.17
C ARG A 1109 -4.03 -9.82 46.53
N ARG A 1110 -3.99 -10.95 45.82
CA ARG A 1110 -3.01 -12.03 46.03
C ARG A 1110 -1.73 -11.81 45.21
N LEU A 1111 -1.86 -11.24 44.01
CA LEU A 1111 -0.75 -11.10 43.05
C LEU A 1111 0.51 -10.42 43.62
N PRO A 1112 0.46 -9.32 44.39
CA PRO A 1112 1.68 -8.72 44.93
C PRO A 1112 2.46 -9.68 45.84
N ALA A 1113 1.77 -10.52 46.62
CA ALA A 1113 2.41 -11.50 47.49
C ALA A 1113 2.98 -12.67 46.68
N GLU A 1114 2.23 -13.18 45.69
CA GLU A 1114 2.70 -14.23 44.77
C GLU A 1114 3.96 -13.77 44.01
N TYR A 1115 3.95 -12.54 43.49
CA TYR A 1115 5.08 -11.91 42.79
C TYR A 1115 6.33 -11.79 43.68
N LEU A 1116 6.18 -11.28 44.90
CA LEU A 1116 7.32 -11.16 45.82
C LEU A 1116 7.88 -12.52 46.25
N VAL A 1117 7.04 -13.55 46.39
CA VAL A 1117 7.51 -14.92 46.68
C VAL A 1117 8.31 -15.47 45.51
N ALA A 1118 7.81 -15.33 44.27
CA ALA A 1118 8.52 -15.80 43.08
C ALA A 1118 9.86 -15.07 42.89
N LEU A 1119 9.90 -13.75 43.09
CA LEU A 1119 11.14 -12.98 43.03
C LEU A 1119 12.15 -13.41 44.11
N ARG A 1120 11.71 -13.61 45.36
CA ARG A 1120 12.58 -14.11 46.44
C ARG A 1120 13.16 -15.48 46.12
N GLN A 1121 12.38 -16.37 45.50
CA GLN A 1121 12.85 -17.68 45.07
C GLN A 1121 13.86 -17.56 43.92
N ALA A 1122 13.63 -16.65 42.96
CA ALA A 1122 14.52 -16.45 41.82
C ALA A 1122 15.89 -15.90 42.21
N VAL A 1123 15.95 -15.14 43.32
CA VAL A 1123 17.19 -14.55 43.82
C VAL A 1123 17.85 -15.32 44.98
N ASP A 1124 17.24 -16.43 45.40
CA ASP A 1124 17.77 -17.24 46.50
C ASP A 1124 19.11 -17.87 46.11
N GLY A 1125 20.19 -17.47 46.80
CA GLY A 1125 21.55 -17.92 46.50
C GLY A 1125 22.22 -17.25 45.29
N ALA A 1126 21.70 -16.13 44.77
CA ALA A 1126 22.32 -15.37 43.68
C ALA A 1126 23.74 -14.89 44.07
N THR A 1127 24.72 -15.14 43.20
CA THR A 1127 26.13 -14.79 43.44
C THR A 1127 26.80 -14.02 42.29
N GLY A 1128 26.19 -13.98 41.09
CA GLY A 1128 26.69 -13.23 39.95
C GLY A 1128 25.62 -12.44 39.18
N PRO A 1129 26.01 -11.52 38.28
CA PRO A 1129 25.08 -10.70 37.51
C PRO A 1129 24.12 -11.48 36.60
N GLU A 1130 24.52 -12.66 36.12
CA GLU A 1130 23.66 -13.53 35.30
C GLU A 1130 22.46 -14.08 36.10
N ASP A 1131 22.64 -14.32 37.41
CA ASP A 1131 21.57 -14.77 38.31
C ASP A 1131 20.47 -13.71 38.45
N LEU A 1132 20.82 -12.42 38.31
CA LEU A 1132 19.88 -11.31 38.38
C LEU A 1132 19.02 -11.15 37.12
N GLN A 1133 19.48 -11.65 35.96
CA GLN A 1133 18.72 -11.53 34.70
C GLN A 1133 17.43 -12.35 34.74
N SER A 1134 17.47 -13.55 35.32
CA SER A 1134 16.28 -14.40 35.51
C SER A 1134 15.27 -13.74 36.44
N ALA A 1135 15.75 -13.14 37.54
CA ALA A 1135 14.89 -12.39 38.46
C ALA A 1135 14.32 -11.12 37.81
N GLN A 1136 15.09 -10.44 36.95
CA GLN A 1136 14.62 -9.28 36.18
C GLN A 1136 13.51 -9.68 35.20
N ALA A 1137 13.67 -10.79 34.46
CA ALA A 1137 12.64 -11.30 33.56
C ALA A 1137 11.33 -11.65 34.30
N ILE A 1138 11.45 -12.26 35.49
CA ILE A 1138 10.29 -12.51 36.38
C ILE A 1138 9.68 -11.18 36.86
N ALA A 1139 10.52 -10.19 37.18
CA ALA A 1139 10.07 -8.88 37.61
C ALA A 1139 9.27 -8.16 36.52
N GLU A 1140 9.75 -8.21 35.27
CA GLU A 1140 9.13 -7.64 34.08
C GLU A 1140 7.84 -8.39 33.68
N ALA A 1141 7.72 -9.69 33.98
CA ALA A 1141 6.52 -10.48 33.71
C ALA A 1141 5.25 -9.91 34.37
N ALA A 1142 5.38 -9.12 35.45
CA ALA A 1142 4.25 -8.38 36.04
C ALA A 1142 3.51 -7.50 35.02
N ASP A 1143 4.21 -7.07 33.97
CA ASP A 1143 3.65 -6.29 32.89
C ASP A 1143 2.63 -7.06 32.03
N LEU A 1144 2.64 -8.39 32.05
CA LEU A 1144 1.63 -9.25 31.41
C LEU A 1144 0.24 -9.07 32.02
N VAL A 1145 0.15 -8.71 33.31
CA VAL A 1145 -1.13 -8.54 34.03
C VAL A 1145 -1.80 -7.24 33.61
N ARG A 1146 -2.47 -7.26 32.45
CA ARG A 1146 -3.19 -6.13 31.85
C ARG A 1146 -4.66 -6.47 31.63
N GLY A 1147 -5.49 -5.44 31.53
CA GLY A 1147 -6.89 -5.53 31.11
C GLY A 1147 -7.87 -5.51 32.28
N TYR A 1148 -9.12 -5.89 31.99
CA TYR A 1148 -10.24 -5.85 32.92
C TYR A 1148 -10.99 -7.17 32.90
N GLU A 1149 -11.63 -7.53 34.02
CA GLU A 1149 -12.47 -8.72 34.16
C GLU A 1149 -11.80 -10.00 33.61
N ASP A 1150 -12.43 -10.68 32.65
CA ASP A 1150 -11.97 -11.96 32.09
C ASP A 1150 -10.62 -11.84 31.37
N ILE A 1151 -10.37 -10.71 30.70
CA ILE A 1151 -9.09 -10.44 30.03
C ILE A 1151 -7.97 -10.41 31.06
N LYS A 1152 -8.21 -9.77 32.20
CA LYS A 1152 -7.23 -9.71 33.29
C LYS A 1152 -6.98 -11.08 33.89
N LEU A 1153 -8.04 -11.87 34.09
CA LEU A 1153 -7.92 -13.23 34.62
C LEU A 1153 -7.09 -14.14 33.70
N ALA A 1154 -7.32 -14.10 32.39
CA ALA A 1154 -6.52 -14.86 31.42
C ALA A 1154 -5.03 -14.43 31.44
N ASN A 1155 -4.79 -13.12 31.53
CA ASN A 1155 -3.43 -12.58 31.64
C ASN A 1155 -2.74 -12.93 32.97
N ILE A 1156 -3.48 -13.07 34.06
CA ILE A 1156 -2.96 -13.56 35.34
C ILE A 1156 -2.49 -15.01 35.21
N GLU A 1157 -3.21 -15.86 34.48
CA GLU A 1157 -2.80 -17.24 34.23
C GLU A 1157 -1.51 -17.30 33.40
N ARG A 1158 -1.39 -16.43 32.37
CA ARG A 1158 -0.15 -16.27 31.60
C ARG A 1158 1.02 -15.79 32.47
N PHE A 1159 0.79 -14.80 33.33
CA PHE A 1159 1.78 -14.32 34.30
C PHE A 1159 2.24 -15.44 35.24
N ARG A 1160 1.30 -16.21 35.82
CA ARG A 1160 1.62 -17.37 36.67
C ARG A 1160 2.40 -18.44 35.92
N ALA A 1161 2.10 -18.69 34.64
CA ALA A 1161 2.87 -19.60 33.83
C ALA A 1161 4.30 -19.07 33.57
N ALA A 1162 4.46 -17.76 33.36
CA ALA A 1162 5.76 -17.14 33.12
C ALA A 1162 6.69 -17.18 34.35
N ILE A 1163 6.17 -16.91 35.56
CA ILE A 1163 6.98 -16.92 36.79
C ILE A 1163 7.26 -18.32 37.35
N ASN A 1164 6.63 -19.36 36.80
CA ASN A 1164 6.84 -20.77 37.18
C ASN A 1164 7.71 -21.54 36.16
N ARG A 1165 8.11 -20.90 35.05
CA ARG A 1165 9.12 -21.40 34.12
C ARG A 1165 10.49 -21.03 34.64
#